data_AF-A0A1M6Y541-F1
#
_entry.id   AF-A0A1M6Y541-F1
#
_cell.length_a   1.000
_cell.length_b   1.000
_cell.length_c   1.000
_cell.angle_alpha   90.00
_cell.angle_beta   90.00
_cell.angle_gamma   90.00
#
_symmetry.space_group_name_H-M   'P 1'
#
loop_
_entity.id
_entity.type
_entity.pdbx_description
1 polymer ?
#
loop_
_entity_poly.entity_id
_entity_poly.type
_entity_poly.pdbx_seq_one_letter_code
_entity_poly.pdbx_strand_id
1 'polypeptide(L)'
;MARVKRFLTTAGFIGFAALFAQSVQAQNITWKPVCVSAGHTLLASSDHFEICKKATHDDGTANNATLDNATAQTALKTLEQIFTTYHDSAQWMYPQPSNANEKLKSVAYLFEDSKMGALYGGGNTEACVKNAAGKDECSPGLWLGSGAFKDLWGLAHEYAHGLQSVAGWMGSNATAGWICESHANWMAHQVNPTDAHYCSEALINFPYLYYGSSRDRYCNWQFMEHLKEEFGGGWKGVQMVNRMWMNKINDGETGYQTQTPFSAMLGAYDWKYSDMTEQFGKFAMKNATLEYQGAKKALYKKTWGDYEFATRRATGYGDIYRRHSRVTMLNQIEIASDAAPVYEVPSYWAPQRFGYNLVRLYPDAAGKVTVKFRGIVQQSKPASEYGCKGNESSWVYENNNWVQKSTCNLSPGKMPDPNSSWTVGLVAEGADGTPRYSEMKSGTAFNLEIETKANDKALWLTVTATPKELYTVTWDQFYYTIYRYPYMIKVENGAPEGYEPGAWESDSYINPVGAAGGGLINYSTHKNGGGQVGYKAKVDSTVYVGPKARVTEGTITGNVRIEDFAVVKGGTISGNAVVRGRALVSGGTMSGDAILEEDAWLVSGSISGKAKVGALSIIVNSTITDNAQVYGVMWAVANKKLSGTAQLRGDLENNFTKELTSGVFYGMVDDGMLADATYGANRTSAPAEATADYSNATWYAIAEDSTPGDIVPADSLPDFVKKIRPATALPQASSAKFDAKGRLQSTFGSKRRNKFYKLF
;
A
#
# COMPACT_ATOMS: atom_id res chain seq x y z
N MET A 1 21.43 -26.46 -69.63
CA MET A 1 21.17 -25.61 -70.83
C MET A 1 20.23 -24.48 -70.43
N ALA A 2 20.53 -23.28 -70.95
CA ALA A 2 20.03 -21.95 -70.58
C ALA A 2 18.49 -21.77 -70.71
N ARG A 3 17.82 -20.80 -70.07
CA ARG A 3 17.91 -19.35 -70.34
C ARG A 3 17.28 -18.46 -69.25
N VAL A 4 17.89 -17.29 -69.17
CA VAL A 4 17.63 -16.03 -68.43
C VAL A 4 16.39 -15.28 -68.95
N LYS A 5 15.70 -14.48 -68.10
CA LYS A 5 15.35 -13.06 -68.39
C LYS A 5 14.81 -12.25 -67.19
N ARG A 6 15.30 -11.00 -67.13
CA ARG A 6 15.03 -9.87 -66.21
C ARG A 6 13.82 -9.01 -66.65
N PHE A 7 13.25 -8.30 -65.66
CA PHE A 7 12.70 -6.92 -65.60
C PHE A 7 12.15 -6.17 -66.83
N LEU A 8 11.01 -5.46 -66.64
CA LEU A 8 10.64 -4.05 -66.97
C LEU A 8 9.11 -3.88 -66.67
N THR A 9 8.65 -3.11 -65.66
CA THR A 9 8.27 -1.66 -65.59
C THR A 9 7.23 -1.14 -66.59
N THR A 10 6.14 -0.56 -66.05
CA THR A 10 5.33 0.61 -66.49
C THR A 10 4.30 0.88 -65.36
N ALA A 11 4.25 1.99 -64.60
CA ALA A 11 4.17 3.45 -64.83
C ALA A 11 2.82 3.95 -65.41
N GLY A 12 2.08 4.75 -64.63
CA GLY A 12 0.88 5.50 -65.07
C GLY A 12 0.08 6.24 -63.97
N PHE A 13 0.49 7.48 -63.64
CA PHE A 13 -0.23 8.73 -63.22
C PHE A 13 -1.59 8.67 -62.47
N ILE A 14 -1.80 9.26 -61.27
CA ILE A 14 -1.81 10.68 -60.78
C ILE A 14 -3.11 11.47 -61.06
N GLY A 15 -3.71 12.01 -59.98
CA GLY A 15 -4.68 13.14 -59.92
C GLY A 15 -6.05 12.72 -59.37
N PHE A 16 -6.76 13.36 -58.43
CA PHE A 16 -6.65 14.66 -57.75
C PHE A 16 -7.57 14.59 -56.51
N ALA A 17 -7.09 14.97 -55.31
CA ALA A 17 -7.91 15.50 -54.21
C ALA A 17 -6.99 16.08 -53.12
N ALA A 18 -6.48 17.28 -53.39
CA ALA A 18 -5.90 18.14 -52.36
C ALA A 18 -7.05 18.94 -51.72
N LEU A 19 -7.19 18.87 -50.39
CA LEU A 19 -7.77 19.93 -49.56
C LEU A 19 -7.40 19.68 -48.08
N PHE A 20 -6.56 20.59 -47.58
CA PHE A 20 -6.17 20.84 -46.18
C PHE A 20 -5.32 19.78 -45.43
N ALA A 21 -4.12 19.52 -45.94
CA ALA A 21 -2.97 19.31 -45.06
C ALA A 21 -2.45 20.68 -44.63
N GLN A 22 -2.96 21.23 -43.52
CA GLN A 22 -2.23 22.27 -42.82
C GLN A 22 -0.99 21.61 -42.23
N SER A 23 0.16 21.87 -42.84
CA SER A 23 1.46 21.64 -42.24
C SER A 23 1.51 22.39 -40.90
N VAL A 24 1.44 21.65 -39.80
CA VAL A 24 1.81 22.19 -38.49
C VAL A 24 3.31 22.43 -38.56
N GLN A 25 3.73 23.66 -38.84
CA GLN A 25 5.09 24.08 -38.50
C GLN A 25 5.27 23.78 -37.02
N ALA A 26 6.27 22.96 -36.67
CA ALA A 26 6.73 22.87 -35.29
C ALA A 26 7.05 24.30 -34.84
N GLN A 27 6.26 24.83 -33.89
CA GLN A 27 6.55 26.12 -33.29
C GLN A 27 7.89 25.95 -32.57
N ASN A 28 8.92 26.71 -32.94
CA ASN A 28 10.20 26.66 -32.25
C ASN A 28 10.02 27.28 -30.85
N ILE A 29 9.99 26.43 -29.82
CA ILE A 29 9.94 26.85 -28.43
C ILE A 29 11.34 27.34 -28.02
N THR A 30 11.43 28.56 -27.49
CA THR A 30 12.67 29.11 -26.94
C THR A 30 12.74 28.83 -25.44
N TRP A 31 13.82 28.18 -24.99
CA TRP A 31 14.06 27.88 -23.58
C TRP A 31 15.01 28.90 -22.95
N LYS A 32 14.47 29.74 -22.06
CA LYS A 32 15.22 30.81 -21.41
C LYS A 32 16.04 30.29 -20.22
N PRO A 33 17.33 30.65 -20.14
CA PRO A 33 18.16 30.37 -18.98
C PRO A 33 17.69 31.18 -17.76
N VAL A 34 17.92 30.62 -16.57
CA VAL A 34 17.52 31.15 -15.25
C VAL A 34 18.75 31.39 -14.39
N CYS A 35 19.70 30.46 -14.39
CA CYS A 35 20.79 30.35 -13.42
C CYS A 35 21.54 31.65 -13.13
N VAL A 36 22.19 32.20 -14.16
CA VAL A 36 23.02 33.40 -14.03
C VAL A 36 22.16 34.63 -13.78
N SER A 37 20.93 34.66 -14.34
CA SER A 37 20.00 35.77 -14.12
C SER A 37 19.49 35.85 -12.67
N ALA A 38 19.43 34.71 -11.99
CA ALA A 38 19.12 34.60 -10.57
C ALA A 38 20.35 34.85 -9.66
N GLY A 39 21.52 35.17 -10.24
CA GLY A 39 22.75 35.47 -9.48
C GLY A 39 23.55 34.25 -9.04
N HIS A 40 23.26 33.07 -9.59
CA HIS A 40 23.94 31.81 -9.22
C HIS A 40 25.11 31.47 -10.12
N THR A 41 25.97 30.58 -9.64
CA THR A 41 27.06 30.03 -10.45
C THR A 41 26.53 28.93 -11.36
N LEU A 42 26.61 29.13 -12.67
CA LEU A 42 26.29 28.10 -13.66
C LEU A 42 27.40 27.04 -13.71
N LEU A 43 27.04 25.79 -13.46
CA LEU A 43 27.97 24.66 -13.53
C LEU A 43 27.89 23.96 -14.90
N ALA A 44 26.67 23.81 -15.45
CA ALA A 44 26.44 23.24 -16.78
C ALA A 44 25.04 23.62 -17.30
N SER A 45 24.80 23.56 -18.62
CA SER A 45 23.48 23.76 -19.23
C SER A 45 23.25 22.83 -20.43
N SER A 46 22.00 22.44 -20.64
CA SER A 46 21.49 21.70 -21.80
C SER A 46 20.28 22.43 -22.41
N ASP A 47 19.52 21.81 -23.30
CA ASP A 47 18.37 22.46 -23.97
C ASP A 47 17.27 22.87 -22.98
N HIS A 48 16.92 21.98 -22.05
CA HIS A 48 15.81 22.15 -21.11
C HIS A 48 16.26 22.43 -19.68
N PHE A 49 17.54 22.21 -19.34
CA PHE A 49 18.03 22.28 -17.96
C PHE A 49 19.27 23.16 -17.77
N GLU A 50 19.43 23.65 -16.54
CA GLU A 50 20.67 24.21 -16.00
C GLU A 50 21.02 23.53 -14.68
N ILE A 51 22.31 23.30 -14.45
CA ILE A 51 22.83 22.93 -13.13
C ILE A 51 23.49 24.16 -12.52
N CYS A 52 23.01 24.53 -11.35
CA CYS A 52 23.39 25.77 -10.66
C CYS A 52 23.94 25.50 -9.28
N LYS A 53 24.84 26.37 -8.82
CA LYS A 53 25.26 26.42 -7.43
C LYS A 53 24.88 27.78 -6.83
N LYS A 54 24.08 27.75 -5.77
CA LYS A 54 23.83 28.92 -4.92
C LYS A 54 25.06 29.18 -4.05
N ALA A 55 25.39 30.46 -3.80
CA ALA A 55 26.51 30.82 -2.93
C ALA A 55 26.26 30.47 -1.46
N THR A 56 25.00 30.50 -1.04
CA THR A 56 24.54 30.16 0.30
C THR A 56 23.37 29.18 0.23
N HIS A 57 23.17 28.43 1.32
CA HIS A 57 21.94 27.67 1.56
C HIS A 57 20.77 28.62 1.84
N ASP A 58 19.56 28.07 1.84
CA ASP A 58 18.33 28.83 2.14
C ASP A 58 18.31 29.36 3.59
N ASP A 59 19.12 28.80 4.50
CA ASP A 59 19.32 29.31 5.86
C ASP A 59 20.44 30.37 5.99
N GLY A 60 21.04 30.77 4.87
CA GLY A 60 22.10 31.78 4.80
C GLY A 60 23.52 31.28 5.07
N THR A 61 23.70 29.99 5.40
CA THR A 61 25.04 29.41 5.57
C THR A 61 25.75 29.21 4.23
N ALA A 62 27.09 29.22 4.23
CA ALA A 62 27.88 29.13 2.99
C ALA A 62 27.76 27.74 2.35
N ASN A 63 27.45 27.70 1.06
CA ASN A 63 27.39 26.45 0.30
C ASN A 63 28.75 26.11 -0.31
N ASN A 64 29.46 25.20 0.32
CA ASN A 64 30.79 24.76 -0.10
C ASN A 64 30.78 23.55 -1.05
N ALA A 65 29.60 23.07 -1.45
CA ALA A 65 29.46 21.90 -2.31
C ALA A 65 30.21 22.05 -3.64
N THR A 66 30.75 20.96 -4.15
CA THR A 66 31.42 20.91 -5.46
C THR A 66 30.85 19.78 -6.29
N LEU A 67 30.68 20.03 -7.59
CA LEU A 67 30.27 19.02 -8.57
C LEU A 67 31.23 19.09 -9.74
N ASP A 68 31.86 17.96 -10.07
CA ASP A 68 32.77 17.91 -11.21
C ASP A 68 32.00 18.01 -12.52
N ASN A 69 32.66 18.57 -13.54
CA ASN A 69 32.02 18.81 -14.85
C ASN A 69 31.53 17.51 -15.50
N ALA A 70 32.21 16.38 -15.34
CA ALA A 70 31.79 15.13 -15.98
C ALA A 70 30.48 14.60 -15.38
N THR A 71 30.35 14.65 -14.05
CA THR A 71 29.10 14.34 -13.36
C THR A 71 27.98 15.30 -13.78
N ALA A 72 28.24 16.61 -13.82
CA ALA A 72 27.25 17.61 -14.23
C ALA A 72 26.73 17.36 -15.67
N GLN A 73 27.62 17.11 -16.63
CA GLN A 73 27.24 16.83 -18.02
C GLN A 73 26.47 15.50 -18.15
N THR A 74 26.85 14.49 -17.37
CA THR A 74 26.13 13.21 -17.34
C THR A 74 24.73 13.38 -16.78
N ALA A 75 24.58 14.14 -15.68
CA ALA A 75 23.28 14.43 -15.08
C ALA A 75 22.36 15.20 -16.04
N LEU A 76 22.88 16.19 -16.76
CA LEU A 76 22.11 16.90 -17.79
C LEU A 76 21.62 15.95 -18.88
N LYS A 77 22.48 15.07 -19.39
CA LYS A 77 22.06 14.08 -20.40
C LYS A 77 20.94 13.18 -19.87
N THR A 78 21.03 12.77 -18.60
CA THR A 78 19.98 11.98 -17.94
C THR A 78 18.68 12.78 -17.80
N LEU A 79 18.75 14.03 -17.36
CA LEU A 79 17.58 14.92 -17.23
C LEU A 79 16.90 15.18 -18.57
N GLU A 80 17.65 15.32 -19.66
CA GLU A 80 17.09 15.44 -21.02
C GLU A 80 16.34 14.16 -21.44
N GLN A 81 16.87 12.98 -21.10
CA GLN A 81 16.17 11.71 -21.35
C GLN A 81 14.87 11.59 -20.54
N ILE A 82 14.91 11.99 -19.27
CA ILE A 82 13.73 12.05 -18.39
C ILE A 82 12.70 13.03 -18.97
N PHE A 83 13.14 14.20 -19.41
CA PHE A 83 12.29 15.23 -20.00
C PHE A 83 11.55 14.71 -21.24
N THR A 84 12.26 14.09 -22.19
CA THR A 84 11.63 13.45 -23.36
C THR A 84 10.64 12.37 -22.93
N THR A 85 10.96 11.58 -21.91
CA THR A 85 10.05 10.55 -21.40
C THR A 85 8.76 11.17 -20.85
N TYR A 86 8.87 12.20 -20.00
CA TYR A 86 7.71 12.80 -19.34
C TYR A 86 6.88 13.69 -20.27
N HIS A 87 7.51 14.52 -21.11
CA HIS A 87 6.79 15.46 -21.96
C HIS A 87 6.41 14.86 -23.31
N ASP A 88 7.30 14.11 -23.96
CA ASP A 88 7.01 13.61 -25.31
C ASP A 88 6.28 12.27 -25.28
N SER A 89 6.59 11.39 -24.32
CA SER A 89 5.94 10.08 -24.25
C SER A 89 4.74 10.06 -23.31
N ALA A 90 4.92 10.47 -22.05
CA ALA A 90 3.84 10.56 -21.07
C ALA A 90 2.91 11.76 -21.29
N GLN A 91 3.23 12.66 -22.23
CA GLN A 91 2.43 13.84 -22.59
C GLN A 91 2.09 14.70 -21.37
N TRP A 92 3.01 14.78 -20.40
CA TRP A 92 2.89 15.74 -19.30
C TRP A 92 3.04 17.16 -19.85
N MET A 93 2.28 18.11 -19.31
CA MET A 93 2.33 19.50 -19.78
C MET A 93 3.75 20.06 -19.71
N TYR A 94 4.17 20.84 -20.72
CA TYR A 94 5.46 21.52 -20.64
C TYR A 94 5.50 22.46 -19.41
N PRO A 95 6.68 22.63 -18.79
CA PRO A 95 6.95 23.64 -17.78
C PRO A 95 6.35 25.00 -18.15
N GLN A 96 5.93 25.77 -17.16
CA GLN A 96 5.44 27.12 -17.41
C GLN A 96 6.60 28.04 -17.86
N PRO A 97 6.33 29.14 -18.61
CA PRO A 97 5.03 29.75 -18.90
C PRO A 97 4.13 29.03 -19.91
N SER A 98 2.85 29.36 -19.88
CA SER A 98 1.80 28.91 -20.80
C SER A 98 1.96 29.47 -22.21
N ASN A 99 2.89 30.41 -22.40
CA ASN A 99 3.28 30.97 -23.70
C ASN A 99 3.65 29.86 -24.70
N ALA A 100 3.06 29.85 -25.90
CA ALA A 100 3.31 28.79 -26.87
C ALA A 100 4.75 28.72 -27.40
N ASN A 101 5.52 29.82 -27.34
CA ASN A 101 6.81 29.98 -28.02
C ASN A 101 7.99 30.15 -27.06
N GLU A 102 7.72 30.26 -25.76
CA GLU A 102 8.75 30.49 -24.76
C GLU A 102 8.50 29.64 -23.51
N LYS A 103 9.59 29.12 -22.95
CA LYS A 103 9.62 28.31 -21.74
C LYS A 103 10.81 28.72 -20.89
N LEU A 104 10.77 28.44 -19.59
CA LEU A 104 11.92 28.61 -18.71
C LEU A 104 12.61 27.26 -18.54
N LYS A 105 13.95 27.24 -18.57
CA LYS A 105 14.71 26.03 -18.25
C LYS A 105 14.41 25.59 -16.81
N SER A 106 14.34 24.28 -16.62
CA SER A 106 14.30 23.69 -15.29
C SER A 106 15.68 23.78 -14.66
N VAL A 107 15.76 23.95 -13.34
CA VAL A 107 17.06 24.15 -12.67
C VAL A 107 17.30 23.08 -11.63
N ALA A 108 18.42 22.37 -11.75
CA ALA A 108 18.92 21.47 -10.72
C ALA A 108 20.02 22.19 -9.92
N TYR A 109 19.70 22.54 -8.68
CA TYR A 109 20.63 23.22 -7.80
C TYR A 109 21.44 22.22 -6.98
N LEU A 110 22.75 22.46 -6.88
CA LEU A 110 23.66 21.73 -6.01
C LEU A 110 23.54 22.25 -4.57
N PHE A 111 23.07 21.38 -3.67
CA PHE A 111 22.84 21.62 -2.26
C PHE A 111 23.44 20.47 -1.44
N GLU A 112 24.52 20.70 -0.69
CA GLU A 112 25.14 19.72 0.22
C GLU A 112 25.23 20.34 1.62
N ASP A 113 25.19 19.56 2.71
CA ASP A 113 25.27 20.06 4.10
C ASP A 113 24.16 21.03 4.56
N SER A 114 23.02 21.12 3.86
CA SER A 114 21.86 21.87 4.33
C SER A 114 21.15 21.17 5.49
N LYS A 115 20.50 21.96 6.37
CA LYS A 115 19.60 21.42 7.43
C LYS A 115 18.37 20.68 6.87
N MET A 116 17.99 20.97 5.63
CA MET A 116 16.99 20.21 4.86
C MET A 116 17.68 19.07 4.11
N GLY A 117 17.03 17.92 3.98
CA GLY A 117 17.57 16.80 3.20
C GLY A 117 17.92 17.22 1.77
N ALA A 118 19.12 16.88 1.30
CA ALA A 118 19.66 17.26 -0.01
C ALA A 118 19.10 16.41 -1.17
N LEU A 119 17.78 16.24 -1.21
CA LEU A 119 17.04 15.53 -2.25
C LEU A 119 15.56 15.94 -2.19
N TYR A 120 15.19 16.99 -2.91
CA TYR A 120 13.78 17.36 -3.12
C TYR A 120 13.55 18.09 -4.45
N GLY A 121 12.32 18.05 -4.95
CA GLY A 121 11.87 18.71 -6.16
C GLY A 121 10.60 19.53 -5.93
N GLY A 122 10.36 20.52 -6.79
CA GLY A 122 9.22 21.42 -6.64
C GLY A 122 9.20 22.55 -7.67
N GLY A 123 8.31 23.51 -7.49
CA GLY A 123 8.25 24.71 -8.33
C GLY A 123 9.40 25.65 -7.99
N ASN A 124 10.13 26.11 -9.00
CA ASN A 124 11.26 27.01 -8.82
C ASN A 124 10.79 28.47 -8.83
N THR A 125 10.70 29.09 -7.65
CA THR A 125 10.25 30.49 -7.51
C THR A 125 11.20 31.51 -8.16
N GLU A 126 12.46 31.13 -8.41
CA GLU A 126 13.44 31.94 -9.12
C GLU A 126 13.33 31.80 -10.65
N ALA A 127 12.53 30.83 -11.12
CA ALA A 127 12.21 30.60 -12.52
C ALA A 127 10.72 30.78 -12.76
N CYS A 128 10.17 31.95 -12.44
CA CYS A 128 8.77 32.29 -12.70
C CYS A 128 8.63 33.52 -13.59
N VAL A 129 7.57 33.53 -14.40
CA VAL A 129 7.08 34.74 -15.06
C VAL A 129 5.61 34.96 -14.74
N LYS A 130 5.14 36.19 -14.88
CA LYS A 130 3.72 36.52 -14.72
C LYS A 130 2.96 36.18 -16.00
N ASN A 131 1.87 35.43 -15.86
CA ASN A 131 0.95 35.21 -16.97
C ASN A 131 0.01 36.40 -17.18
N ALA A 132 -0.85 36.33 -18.20
CA ALA A 132 -1.78 37.41 -18.54
C ALA A 132 -2.77 37.76 -17.40
N ALA A 133 -3.00 36.84 -16.46
CA ALA A 133 -3.83 37.05 -15.28
C ALA A 133 -3.02 37.52 -14.04
N GLY A 134 -1.73 37.79 -14.20
CA GLY A 134 -0.85 38.23 -13.10
C GLY A 134 -0.46 37.12 -12.11
N LYS A 135 -0.71 35.84 -12.43
CA LYS A 135 -0.28 34.69 -11.63
C LYS A 135 1.13 34.27 -12.04
N ASP A 136 1.91 33.78 -11.07
CA ASP A 136 3.24 33.22 -11.34
C ASP A 136 3.12 31.88 -12.06
N GLU A 137 3.98 31.71 -13.05
CA GLU A 137 4.08 30.56 -13.92
C GLU A 137 5.54 30.12 -13.90
N CYS A 138 5.82 29.07 -13.12
CA CYS A 138 7.18 28.65 -12.76
C CYS A 138 7.62 27.36 -13.45
N SER A 139 8.92 27.19 -13.72
CA SER A 139 9.48 25.91 -14.15
C SER A 139 9.79 24.98 -12.96
N PRO A 140 9.93 23.65 -13.19
CA PRO A 140 10.43 22.72 -12.20
C PRO A 140 11.84 23.08 -11.69
N GLY A 141 12.06 22.87 -10.40
CA GLY A 141 13.35 22.92 -9.73
C GLY A 141 13.66 21.62 -9.01
N LEU A 142 14.96 21.31 -8.90
CA LEU A 142 15.49 20.20 -8.11
C LEU A 142 16.58 20.74 -7.18
N TRP A 143 16.65 20.21 -5.95
CA TRP A 143 17.63 20.58 -4.94
C TRP A 143 18.34 19.32 -4.48
N LEU A 144 19.58 19.15 -4.94
CA LEU A 144 20.26 17.85 -4.97
C LEU A 144 21.64 17.92 -4.32
N GLY A 145 21.95 16.94 -3.49
CA GLY A 145 23.31 16.64 -3.05
C GLY A 145 24.17 16.13 -4.19
N SER A 146 25.50 16.26 -4.04
CA SER A 146 26.47 15.87 -5.06
C SER A 146 26.29 14.43 -5.56
N GLY A 147 25.93 13.51 -4.65
CA GLY A 147 25.65 12.11 -4.96
C GLY A 147 24.39 11.87 -5.79
N ALA A 148 23.34 12.68 -5.62
CA ALA A 148 22.05 12.52 -6.29
C ALA A 148 22.12 12.80 -7.80
N PHE A 149 23.08 13.62 -8.25
CA PHE A 149 23.31 13.87 -9.68
C PHE A 149 23.73 12.62 -10.49
N LYS A 150 24.10 11.52 -9.80
CA LYS A 150 24.45 10.24 -10.45
C LYS A 150 23.30 9.24 -10.44
N ASP A 151 22.22 9.53 -9.72
CA ASP A 151 21.10 8.62 -9.53
C ASP A 151 19.98 8.92 -10.54
N LEU A 152 19.81 8.01 -11.52
CA LEU A 152 18.72 8.10 -12.49
C LEU A 152 17.34 8.13 -11.80
N TRP A 153 17.14 7.29 -10.77
CA TRP A 153 15.85 7.19 -10.10
C TRP A 153 15.55 8.47 -9.33
N GLY A 154 16.49 8.94 -8.51
CA GLY A 154 16.38 10.21 -7.80
C GLY A 154 16.15 11.40 -8.72
N LEU A 155 16.90 11.54 -9.82
CA LEU A 155 16.67 12.62 -10.80
C LEU A 155 15.27 12.58 -11.42
N ALA A 156 14.78 11.39 -11.76
CA ALA A 156 13.44 11.22 -12.32
C ALA A 156 12.34 11.52 -11.28
N HIS A 157 12.51 11.01 -10.06
CA HIS A 157 11.62 11.22 -8.92
C HIS A 157 11.50 12.71 -8.58
N GLU A 158 12.61 13.42 -8.40
CA GLU A 158 12.58 14.85 -8.05
C GLU A 158 12.06 15.72 -9.19
N TYR A 159 12.35 15.37 -10.45
CA TYR A 159 11.75 16.09 -11.57
C TYR A 159 10.22 15.87 -11.62
N ALA A 160 9.72 14.68 -11.26
CA ALA A 160 8.29 14.42 -11.15
C ALA A 160 7.64 15.27 -10.04
N HIS A 161 8.29 15.50 -8.91
CA HIS A 161 7.82 16.46 -7.90
C HIS A 161 7.76 17.90 -8.44
N GLY A 162 8.76 18.31 -9.20
CA GLY A 162 8.74 19.60 -9.89
C GLY A 162 7.52 19.72 -10.81
N LEU A 163 7.19 18.67 -11.56
CA LEU A 163 6.01 18.61 -12.42
C LEU A 163 4.69 18.63 -11.64
N GLN A 164 4.59 17.93 -10.52
CA GLN A 164 3.42 17.98 -9.61
C GLN A 164 3.22 19.40 -9.06
N SER A 165 4.30 20.07 -8.67
CA SER A 165 4.26 21.44 -8.20
C SER A 165 3.80 22.42 -9.27
N VAL A 166 4.31 22.28 -10.51
CA VAL A 166 3.91 23.13 -11.63
C VAL A 166 2.47 22.86 -12.05
N ALA A 167 1.97 21.64 -11.85
CA ALA A 167 0.55 21.35 -11.97
C ALA A 167 -0.28 22.02 -10.86
N GLY A 168 0.35 22.49 -9.77
CA GLY A 168 -0.30 23.24 -8.69
C GLY A 168 -0.59 22.42 -7.43
N TRP A 169 0.06 21.26 -7.25
CA TRP A 169 -0.15 20.28 -6.17
C TRP A 169 -1.60 19.82 -6.01
N MET A 170 -1.82 18.63 -5.44
CA MET A 170 -3.16 18.14 -5.19
C MET A 170 -3.50 18.34 -3.72
N GLY A 171 -4.30 19.36 -3.39
CA GLY A 171 -4.68 19.67 -2.01
C GLY A 171 -3.46 19.93 -1.11
N SER A 172 -3.16 21.19 -0.80
CA SER A 172 -2.05 21.53 0.11
C SER A 172 -2.36 21.17 1.58
N ASN A 173 -2.44 19.88 1.89
CA ASN A 173 -2.82 19.36 3.21
C ASN A 173 -2.30 17.93 3.48
N ALA A 174 -2.38 17.48 4.74
CA ALA A 174 -2.01 16.14 5.22
C ALA A 174 -2.68 14.94 4.52
N THR A 175 -3.66 15.15 3.63
CA THR A 175 -4.42 14.06 2.98
C THR A 175 -3.79 13.60 1.67
N ALA A 176 -2.84 14.37 1.12
CA ALA A 176 -2.30 14.15 -0.22
C ALA A 176 -0.76 14.00 -0.29
N GLY A 177 -0.03 14.15 0.81
CA GLY A 177 1.45 13.98 0.80
C GLY A 177 1.89 12.63 0.23
N TRP A 178 1.20 11.55 0.58
CA TRP A 178 1.63 10.18 0.24
C TRP A 178 1.51 9.90 -1.26
N ILE A 179 0.50 10.48 -1.92
CA ILE A 179 0.33 10.28 -3.36
C ILE A 179 1.42 11.02 -4.14
N CYS A 180 1.94 12.14 -3.61
CA CYS A 180 3.03 12.87 -4.27
C CYS A 180 4.27 11.98 -4.39
N GLU A 181 4.68 11.37 -3.27
CA GLU A 181 5.83 10.47 -3.18
C GLU A 181 5.63 9.19 -4.00
N SER A 182 4.50 8.51 -3.81
CA SER A 182 4.22 7.27 -4.54
C SER A 182 4.12 7.52 -6.05
N HIS A 183 3.50 8.61 -6.48
CA HIS A 183 3.44 8.95 -7.90
C HIS A 183 4.81 9.34 -8.48
N ALA A 184 5.66 10.03 -7.73
CA ALA A 184 7.01 10.36 -8.18
C ALA A 184 7.85 9.08 -8.37
N ASN A 185 7.78 8.13 -7.43
CA ASN A 185 8.38 6.80 -7.58
C ASN A 185 7.80 6.04 -8.79
N TRP A 186 6.49 6.12 -9.00
CA TRP A 186 5.85 5.51 -10.16
C TRP A 186 6.31 6.12 -11.48
N MET A 187 6.47 7.45 -11.53
CA MET A 187 7.01 8.16 -12.69
C MET A 187 8.46 7.79 -12.95
N ALA A 188 9.29 7.63 -11.91
CA ALA A 188 10.65 7.12 -12.04
C ALA A 188 10.68 5.68 -12.59
N HIS A 189 9.74 4.82 -12.15
CA HIS A 189 9.55 3.49 -12.74
C HIS A 189 9.21 3.55 -14.24
N GLN A 190 8.50 4.59 -14.72
CA GLN A 190 8.23 4.74 -16.15
C GLN A 190 9.49 5.10 -16.97
N VAL A 191 10.46 5.77 -16.35
CA VAL A 191 11.78 6.07 -16.96
C VAL A 191 12.66 4.82 -16.98
N ASN A 192 12.63 4.05 -15.88
CA ASN A 192 13.41 2.82 -15.73
C ASN A 192 12.49 1.60 -15.48
N PRO A 193 11.77 1.10 -16.51
CA PRO A 193 10.77 0.04 -16.36
C PRO A 193 11.37 -1.33 -16.00
N THR A 194 12.69 -1.46 -15.99
CA THR A 194 13.41 -2.66 -15.58
C THR A 194 13.79 -2.69 -14.11
N ASP A 195 13.45 -1.65 -13.36
CA ASP A 195 13.68 -1.54 -11.93
C ASP A 195 12.36 -1.32 -11.21
N ALA A 196 11.96 -2.26 -10.35
CA ALA A 196 10.75 -2.13 -9.55
C ALA A 196 10.98 -1.34 -8.26
N HIS A 197 12.21 -0.90 -8.00
CA HIS A 197 12.69 -0.17 -6.84
C HIS A 197 12.31 -0.80 -5.49
N TYR A 198 13.31 -1.15 -4.69
CA TYR A 198 13.13 -1.96 -3.48
C TYR A 198 12.08 -1.41 -2.49
N CYS A 199 11.90 -0.09 -2.39
CA CYS A 199 10.91 0.49 -1.46
C CYS A 199 9.47 0.09 -1.80
N SER A 200 9.17 -0.27 -3.05
CA SER A 200 7.83 -0.71 -3.46
C SER A 200 7.44 -2.05 -2.80
N GLU A 201 8.42 -2.82 -2.29
CA GLU A 201 8.17 -4.01 -1.47
C GLU A 201 7.32 -3.69 -0.22
N ALA A 202 7.29 -2.45 0.25
CA ALA A 202 6.50 -2.01 1.39
C ALA A 202 5.00 -2.39 1.26
N LEU A 203 4.34 -2.05 0.15
CA LEU A 203 2.90 -2.29 0.00
C LEU A 203 2.56 -3.77 0.01
N ILE A 204 3.36 -4.61 -0.66
CA ILE A 204 3.12 -6.06 -0.68
C ILE A 204 3.39 -6.70 0.68
N ASN A 205 4.24 -6.11 1.53
CA ASN A 205 4.47 -6.54 2.91
C ASN A 205 3.34 -6.13 3.86
N PHE A 206 2.64 -5.02 3.59
CA PHE A 206 1.58 -4.48 4.45
C PHE A 206 0.29 -4.17 3.69
N PRO A 207 -0.21 -5.10 2.85
CA PRO A 207 -1.26 -4.76 1.89
C PRO A 207 -2.59 -4.42 2.55
N TYR A 208 -2.78 -4.81 3.81
CA TYR A 208 -3.98 -4.59 4.60
C TYR A 208 -4.02 -3.22 5.28
N LEU A 209 -2.94 -2.44 5.25
CA LEU A 209 -2.94 -1.07 5.76
C LEU A 209 -3.56 -0.09 4.76
N TYR A 210 -4.00 1.07 5.25
CA TYR A 210 -4.48 2.14 4.39
C TYR A 210 -3.31 2.79 3.64
N TYR A 211 -3.59 3.28 2.43
CA TYR A 211 -2.62 4.06 1.65
C TYR A 211 -2.29 5.37 2.38
N GLY A 212 -0.99 5.57 2.66
CA GLY A 212 -0.52 6.70 3.45
C GLY A 212 -0.17 6.31 4.89
N SER A 213 -0.26 5.03 5.22
CA SER A 213 0.30 4.44 6.43
C SER A 213 1.80 4.70 6.52
N SER A 214 2.30 4.76 7.74
CA SER A 214 3.73 4.85 8.01
C SER A 214 4.54 3.79 7.27
N ARG A 215 3.93 2.63 7.04
CA ARG A 215 4.54 1.48 6.37
C ARG A 215 4.61 1.55 4.86
N ASP A 216 3.78 2.36 4.19
CA ASP A 216 3.63 2.30 2.73
C ASP A 216 3.58 3.66 1.99
N ARG A 217 3.53 4.78 2.73
CA ARG A 217 3.26 6.13 2.20
C ARG A 217 4.22 6.67 1.13
N TYR A 218 5.41 6.09 0.95
CA TYR A 218 6.38 6.53 -0.04
C TYR A 218 6.33 5.75 -1.36
N CYS A 219 5.88 4.49 -1.33
CA CYS A 219 6.13 3.55 -2.42
C CYS A 219 4.97 2.57 -2.70
N ASN A 220 3.73 2.98 -2.39
CA ASN A 220 2.52 2.20 -2.63
C ASN A 220 1.94 2.38 -4.05
N TRP A 221 2.80 2.57 -5.06
CA TRP A 221 2.39 2.94 -6.41
C TRP A 221 1.83 1.82 -7.28
N GLN A 222 1.85 0.57 -6.81
CA GLN A 222 1.43 -0.59 -7.61
C GLN A 222 -0.02 -0.47 -8.09
N PHE A 223 -0.88 0.21 -7.33
CA PHE A 223 -2.24 0.51 -7.77
C PHE A 223 -2.25 1.40 -9.03
N MET A 224 -1.35 2.38 -9.14
CA MET A 224 -1.20 3.19 -10.35
C MET A 224 -0.71 2.36 -11.54
N GLU A 225 0.18 1.39 -11.31
CA GLU A 225 0.62 0.46 -12.35
C GLU A 225 -0.51 -0.49 -12.80
N HIS A 226 -1.38 -0.88 -11.87
CA HIS A 226 -2.63 -1.58 -12.20
C HIS A 226 -3.55 -0.73 -13.07
N LEU A 227 -3.83 0.52 -12.68
CA LEU A 227 -4.65 1.44 -13.46
C LEU A 227 -4.07 1.70 -14.85
N LYS A 228 -2.75 1.85 -14.98
CA LYS A 228 -2.10 1.99 -16.29
C LYS A 228 -2.43 0.82 -17.22
N GLU A 229 -2.38 -0.41 -16.72
CA GLU A 229 -2.70 -1.59 -17.54
C GLU A 229 -4.20 -1.67 -17.88
N GLU A 230 -5.07 -1.37 -16.91
CA GLU A 230 -6.53 -1.31 -17.12
C GLU A 230 -6.92 -0.28 -18.18
N PHE A 231 -6.22 0.85 -18.24
CA PHE A 231 -6.53 1.96 -19.14
C PHE A 231 -5.74 1.95 -20.46
N GLY A 232 -5.31 0.77 -20.90
CA GLY A 232 -4.76 0.52 -22.23
C GLY A 232 -3.25 0.36 -22.29
N GLY A 233 -2.57 0.30 -21.14
CA GLY A 233 -1.14 0.04 -21.04
C GLY A 233 -0.26 1.09 -21.72
N GLY A 234 1.05 0.81 -21.78
CA GLY A 234 2.03 1.70 -22.42
C GLY A 234 1.90 3.16 -21.97
N TRP A 235 2.13 4.09 -22.88
CA TRP A 235 2.01 5.54 -22.61
C TRP A 235 0.57 6.03 -22.49
N LYS A 236 -0.40 5.35 -23.12
CA LYS A 236 -1.82 5.70 -22.98
C LYS A 236 -2.30 5.52 -21.55
N GLY A 237 -1.96 4.39 -20.92
CA GLY A 237 -2.24 4.14 -19.51
C GLY A 237 -1.52 5.13 -18.60
N VAL A 238 -0.28 5.50 -18.94
CA VAL A 238 0.48 6.50 -18.16
C VAL A 238 -0.22 7.85 -18.17
N GLN A 239 -0.64 8.31 -19.35
CA GLN A 239 -1.40 9.55 -19.51
C GLN A 239 -2.69 9.53 -18.68
N MET A 240 -3.38 8.39 -18.64
CA MET A 240 -4.61 8.24 -17.87
C MET A 240 -4.39 8.35 -16.36
N VAL A 241 -3.29 7.83 -15.81
CA VAL A 241 -2.92 8.04 -14.40
C VAL A 241 -2.56 9.50 -14.14
N ASN A 242 -1.76 10.11 -15.02
CA ASN A 242 -1.33 11.51 -14.87
C ASN A 242 -2.47 12.52 -14.89
N ARG A 243 -3.65 12.16 -15.45
CA ARG A 243 -4.83 13.02 -15.44
C ARG A 243 -5.26 13.45 -14.05
N MET A 244 -4.98 12.68 -13.00
CA MET A 244 -5.35 13.09 -11.64
C MET A 244 -4.69 14.43 -11.24
N TRP A 245 -3.50 14.73 -11.75
CA TRP A 245 -2.81 16.01 -11.50
C TRP A 245 -3.30 17.14 -12.39
N MET A 246 -3.64 16.81 -13.63
CA MET A 246 -4.05 17.77 -14.66
C MET A 246 -5.53 18.18 -14.52
N ASN A 247 -6.37 17.29 -14.01
CA ASN A 247 -7.82 17.46 -13.86
C ASN A 247 -8.25 17.64 -12.40
N LYS A 248 -7.31 17.86 -11.47
CA LYS A 248 -7.61 18.22 -10.09
C LYS A 248 -8.33 19.58 -10.04
N ILE A 249 -8.89 19.91 -8.88
CA ILE A 249 -9.43 21.25 -8.61
C ILE A 249 -8.23 22.21 -8.53
N ASN A 250 -8.33 23.41 -9.13
CA ASN A 250 -7.20 24.35 -9.12
C ASN A 250 -7.14 25.17 -7.83
N ASP A 251 -5.95 25.66 -7.51
CA ASP A 251 -5.79 26.60 -6.40
C ASP A 251 -6.66 27.86 -6.61
N GLY A 252 -7.35 28.25 -5.55
CA GLY A 252 -8.39 29.30 -5.53
C GLY A 252 -9.80 28.83 -5.90
N GLU A 253 -9.99 27.59 -6.35
CA GLU A 253 -11.32 27.02 -6.59
C GLU A 253 -11.90 26.36 -5.33
N THR A 254 -13.24 26.38 -5.22
CA THR A 254 -13.94 25.75 -4.09
C THR A 254 -13.67 24.24 -4.07
N GLY A 255 -13.25 23.73 -2.91
CA GLY A 255 -12.98 22.30 -2.71
C GLY A 255 -11.51 21.89 -2.90
N TYR A 256 -10.64 22.77 -3.41
CA TYR A 256 -9.20 22.47 -3.58
C TYR A 256 -8.56 21.98 -2.27
N GLN A 257 -8.80 22.73 -1.18
CA GLN A 257 -8.21 22.50 0.14
C GLN A 257 -8.73 21.23 0.83
N THR A 258 -9.79 20.62 0.32
CA THR A 258 -10.39 19.39 0.84
C THR A 258 -10.29 18.24 -0.15
N GLN A 259 -9.71 18.45 -1.33
CA GLN A 259 -9.55 17.42 -2.34
C GLN A 259 -8.52 16.40 -1.86
N THR A 260 -8.92 15.12 -1.84
CA THR A 260 -8.06 13.97 -1.54
C THR A 260 -7.61 13.29 -2.84
N PRO A 261 -6.53 12.48 -2.81
CA PRO A 261 -6.10 11.68 -3.96
C PRO A 261 -7.22 10.86 -4.60
N PHE A 262 -8.04 10.21 -3.77
CA PHE A 262 -9.15 9.41 -4.23
C PHE A 262 -10.26 10.25 -4.87
N SER A 263 -10.59 11.42 -4.31
CA SER A 263 -11.57 12.32 -4.94
C SER A 263 -11.07 12.91 -6.26
N ALA A 264 -9.76 13.16 -6.39
CA ALA A 264 -9.16 13.59 -7.64
C ALA A 264 -9.19 12.49 -8.70
N MET A 265 -8.90 11.23 -8.31
CA MET A 265 -9.06 10.08 -9.20
C MET A 265 -10.51 9.93 -9.66
N LEU A 266 -11.49 9.96 -8.74
CA LEU A 266 -12.91 9.88 -9.10
C LEU A 266 -13.30 10.92 -10.17
N GLY A 267 -12.88 12.17 -10.00
CA GLY A 267 -13.11 13.22 -10.98
C GLY A 267 -12.34 13.02 -12.30
N ALA A 268 -11.08 12.60 -12.23
CA ALA A 268 -10.23 12.41 -13.41
C ALA A 268 -10.70 11.25 -14.30
N TYR A 269 -11.24 10.19 -13.70
CA TYR A 269 -11.74 9.01 -14.41
C TYR A 269 -13.24 9.04 -14.71
N ASP A 270 -13.97 10.06 -14.25
CA ASP A 270 -15.44 10.13 -14.32
C ASP A 270 -16.10 8.90 -13.67
N TRP A 271 -15.56 8.49 -12.51
CA TRP A 271 -15.96 7.30 -11.79
C TRP A 271 -17.03 7.60 -10.74
N LYS A 272 -17.94 6.65 -10.58
CA LYS A 272 -18.67 6.48 -9.33
C LYS A 272 -17.73 5.86 -8.31
N TYR A 273 -18.05 6.07 -7.02
CA TYR A 273 -17.31 5.45 -5.94
C TYR A 273 -17.24 3.91 -6.04
N SER A 274 -18.31 3.27 -6.54
CA SER A 274 -18.34 1.83 -6.81
C SER A 274 -17.26 1.37 -7.80
N ASP A 275 -16.99 2.18 -8.83
CA ASP A 275 -16.00 1.84 -9.86
C ASP A 275 -14.60 1.83 -9.26
N MET A 276 -14.31 2.77 -8.36
CA MET A 276 -13.03 2.79 -7.63
C MET A 276 -12.90 1.59 -6.68
N THR A 277 -13.96 1.23 -5.94
CA THR A 277 -13.92 0.03 -5.07
C THR A 277 -13.74 -1.26 -5.86
N GLU A 278 -14.33 -1.35 -7.06
CA GLU A 278 -14.14 -2.46 -7.98
C GLU A 278 -12.68 -2.55 -8.44
N GLN A 279 -12.04 -1.41 -8.75
CA GLN A 279 -10.64 -1.39 -9.16
C GLN A 279 -9.68 -1.82 -8.04
N PHE A 280 -9.95 -1.45 -6.79
CA PHE A 280 -9.19 -1.96 -5.65
C PHE A 280 -9.37 -3.47 -5.45
N GLY A 281 -10.58 -4.01 -5.64
CA GLY A 281 -10.82 -5.45 -5.61
C GLY A 281 -10.07 -6.20 -6.72
N LYS A 282 -10.14 -5.70 -7.96
CA LYS A 282 -9.39 -6.23 -9.11
C LYS A 282 -7.89 -6.20 -8.86
N PHE A 283 -7.38 -5.10 -8.32
CA PHE A 283 -5.98 -4.95 -7.95
C PHE A 283 -5.54 -6.00 -6.91
N ALA A 284 -6.33 -6.21 -5.86
CA ALA A 284 -6.05 -7.25 -4.86
C ALA A 284 -6.00 -8.65 -5.50
N MET A 285 -6.97 -8.99 -6.36
CA MET A 285 -7.00 -10.27 -7.09
C MET A 285 -5.79 -10.43 -8.02
N LYS A 286 -5.38 -9.38 -8.73
CA LYS A 286 -4.19 -9.37 -9.59
C LYS A 286 -2.89 -9.58 -8.79
N ASN A 287 -2.80 -8.97 -7.61
CA ASN A 287 -1.62 -9.09 -6.76
C ASN A 287 -1.47 -10.46 -6.10
N ALA A 288 -2.55 -11.24 -5.97
CA ALA A 288 -2.50 -12.62 -5.46
C ALA A 288 -1.52 -13.51 -6.25
N THR A 289 -1.31 -13.23 -7.55
CA THR A 289 -0.37 -13.98 -8.42
C THR A 289 0.68 -13.10 -9.09
N LEU A 290 0.69 -11.79 -8.79
CA LEU A 290 1.53 -10.77 -9.41
C LEU A 290 1.38 -10.74 -10.95
N GLU A 291 0.14 -10.81 -11.43
CA GLU A 291 -0.17 -10.91 -12.86
C GLU A 291 -0.02 -9.56 -13.59
N TYR A 292 1.23 -9.12 -13.78
CA TYR A 292 1.57 -7.91 -14.55
C TYR A 292 2.08 -8.24 -15.94
N GLN A 293 1.77 -7.37 -16.92
CA GLN A 293 2.05 -7.66 -18.33
C GLN A 293 3.55 -7.67 -18.67
N GLY A 294 3.92 -8.52 -19.63
CA GLY A 294 5.27 -8.59 -20.18
C GLY A 294 6.33 -9.07 -19.17
N ALA A 295 7.50 -8.44 -19.19
CA ALA A 295 8.61 -8.81 -18.31
C ALA A 295 8.40 -8.41 -16.83
N LYS A 296 7.37 -7.62 -16.52
CA LYS A 296 7.15 -7.09 -15.17
C LYS A 296 6.82 -8.17 -14.14
N LYS A 297 6.02 -9.18 -14.48
CA LYS A 297 5.76 -10.31 -13.56
C LYS A 297 7.06 -10.94 -13.06
N ALA A 298 8.01 -11.18 -13.97
CA ALA A 298 9.32 -11.73 -13.60
C ALA A 298 10.15 -10.74 -12.77
N LEU A 299 10.18 -9.45 -13.16
CA LEU A 299 10.87 -8.39 -12.42
C LEU A 299 10.33 -8.25 -10.98
N TYR A 300 9.02 -8.23 -10.83
CA TYR A 300 8.32 -8.04 -9.56
C TYR A 300 8.47 -9.27 -8.67
N LYS A 301 8.33 -10.48 -9.22
CA LYS A 301 8.65 -11.71 -8.47
C LYS A 301 10.12 -11.74 -8.03
N LYS A 302 11.05 -11.25 -8.85
CA LYS A 302 12.47 -11.14 -8.47
C LYS A 302 12.69 -10.13 -7.34
N THR A 303 12.06 -8.96 -7.44
CA THR A 303 12.29 -7.83 -6.52
C THR A 303 11.57 -8.04 -5.20
N TRP A 304 10.29 -8.39 -5.25
CA TRP A 304 9.46 -8.53 -4.07
C TRP A 304 9.57 -9.92 -3.46
N GLY A 305 9.79 -10.96 -4.27
CA GLY A 305 9.78 -12.35 -3.82
C GLY A 305 8.40 -12.99 -3.88
N ASP A 306 8.27 -14.16 -3.25
CA ASP A 306 7.07 -14.99 -3.26
C ASP A 306 6.16 -14.79 -2.02
N TYR A 307 5.08 -15.56 -1.99
CA TYR A 307 4.10 -15.63 -0.90
C TYR A 307 4.15 -16.97 -0.13
N GLU A 308 5.11 -17.84 -0.42
CA GLU A 308 5.10 -19.22 0.09
C GLU A 308 5.30 -19.27 1.60
N PHE A 309 4.58 -20.15 2.27
CA PHE A 309 4.62 -20.26 3.73
C PHE A 309 6.03 -20.56 4.27
N ALA A 310 6.73 -21.49 3.63
CA ALA A 310 8.06 -21.94 4.04
C ALA A 310 9.11 -20.81 3.97
N THR A 311 9.09 -20.00 2.90
CA THR A 311 10.04 -18.88 2.72
C THR A 311 9.71 -17.75 3.70
N ARG A 312 8.42 -17.49 3.96
CA ARG A 312 7.94 -16.48 4.92
C ARG A 312 8.20 -16.83 6.37
N ARG A 313 8.61 -18.06 6.70
CA ARG A 313 8.99 -18.51 8.06
C ARG A 313 10.40 -19.10 8.13
N ALA A 314 11.21 -18.93 7.08
CA ALA A 314 12.60 -19.35 7.05
C ALA A 314 13.45 -18.51 8.01
N THR A 315 14.53 -19.09 8.52
CA THR A 315 15.50 -18.40 9.39
C THR A 315 16.64 -17.84 8.54
N GLY A 316 16.87 -16.54 8.61
CA GLY A 316 18.01 -15.85 7.99
C GLY A 316 17.92 -14.33 8.20
N TYR A 317 19.07 -13.65 8.26
CA TYR A 317 19.11 -12.20 8.39
C TYR A 317 18.70 -11.50 7.08
N GLY A 318 17.96 -10.39 7.16
CA GLY A 318 17.63 -9.53 6.01
C GLY A 318 16.17 -9.60 5.54
N ASP A 319 15.96 -9.62 4.22
CA ASP A 319 14.66 -9.49 3.52
C ASP A 319 13.58 -10.49 3.99
N ILE A 320 13.95 -11.58 4.66
CA ILE A 320 13.05 -12.66 5.08
C ILE A 320 12.04 -12.19 6.14
N TYR A 321 12.44 -11.34 7.10
CA TYR A 321 11.52 -10.83 8.13
C TYR A 321 10.43 -9.93 7.54
N ARG A 322 10.73 -9.25 6.43
CA ARG A 322 9.80 -8.32 5.78
C ARG A 322 8.58 -9.02 5.21
N ARG A 323 8.73 -10.32 4.87
CA ARG A 323 7.68 -11.10 4.21
C ARG A 323 6.68 -11.74 5.19
N HIS A 324 6.95 -11.69 6.49
CA HIS A 324 6.12 -12.31 7.52
C HIS A 324 4.65 -11.84 7.43
N SER A 325 4.44 -10.55 7.16
CA SER A 325 3.15 -9.87 7.14
C SER A 325 2.43 -9.87 5.78
N ARG A 326 2.88 -10.65 4.78
CA ARG A 326 2.29 -10.62 3.42
C ARG A 326 0.97 -11.36 3.27
N VAL A 327 0.88 -12.53 3.91
CA VAL A 327 -0.24 -13.46 3.77
C VAL A 327 -0.93 -13.58 5.11
N THR A 328 -2.23 -13.32 5.09
CA THR A 328 -3.06 -13.24 6.28
C THR A 328 -3.38 -14.62 6.80
N MET A 329 -2.98 -14.86 8.06
CA MET A 329 -3.34 -16.04 8.83
C MET A 329 -4.64 -15.77 9.59
N LEU A 330 -5.60 -16.69 9.50
CA LEU A 330 -6.86 -16.59 10.23
C LEU A 330 -6.77 -17.30 11.59
N ASN A 331 -7.63 -16.92 12.53
CA ASN A 331 -7.88 -17.65 13.77
C ASN A 331 -9.14 -18.51 13.63
N GLN A 332 -9.18 -19.66 14.27
CA GLN A 332 -10.39 -20.47 14.37
C GLN A 332 -11.14 -20.10 15.66
N ILE A 333 -12.44 -19.78 15.58
CA ILE A 333 -13.24 -19.30 16.74
C ILE A 333 -14.29 -20.27 17.25
N GLU A 334 -14.93 -21.06 16.40
CA GLU A 334 -16.06 -21.90 16.80
C GLU A 334 -15.76 -23.39 16.61
N ILE A 335 -16.04 -24.16 17.67
CA ILE A 335 -15.95 -25.62 17.72
C ILE A 335 -17.21 -26.14 18.45
N ALA A 336 -18.40 -25.87 17.92
CA ALA A 336 -19.48 -26.82 18.18
C ALA A 336 -19.09 -28.13 17.48
N SER A 337 -19.17 -29.27 18.17
CA SER A 337 -18.55 -30.55 17.77
C SER A 337 -18.91 -31.04 16.36
N ASP A 338 -20.00 -30.53 15.79
CA ASP A 338 -20.55 -30.96 14.50
C ASP A 338 -20.68 -29.83 13.46
N ALA A 339 -20.15 -28.63 13.73
CA ALA A 339 -20.20 -27.49 12.81
C ALA A 339 -18.90 -27.31 12.02
N ALA A 340 -19.00 -26.95 10.74
CA ALA A 340 -17.85 -26.55 9.94
C ALA A 340 -17.10 -25.39 10.64
N PRO A 341 -15.76 -25.44 10.69
CA PRO A 341 -14.96 -24.47 11.43
C PRO A 341 -15.19 -23.06 10.88
N VAL A 342 -15.37 -22.10 11.79
CA VAL A 342 -15.39 -20.68 11.48
C VAL A 342 -14.01 -20.11 11.69
N TYR A 343 -13.54 -19.37 10.69
CA TYR A 343 -12.27 -18.67 10.74
C TYR A 343 -12.52 -17.16 10.77
N GLU A 344 -11.82 -16.42 11.61
CA GLU A 344 -11.87 -14.96 11.70
C GLU A 344 -10.51 -14.36 11.38
N VAL A 345 -10.53 -13.13 10.88
CA VAL A 345 -9.30 -12.33 10.74
C VAL A 345 -8.90 -11.74 12.10
N PRO A 346 -7.64 -11.90 12.55
CA PRO A 346 -7.15 -11.21 13.74
C PRO A 346 -7.12 -9.68 13.55
N SER A 347 -7.23 -8.92 14.64
CA SER A 347 -7.43 -7.46 14.55
C SER A 347 -6.28 -6.72 13.90
N TYR A 348 -5.06 -7.19 14.13
CA TYR A 348 -3.84 -6.66 13.53
C TYR A 348 -3.66 -7.04 12.06
N TRP A 349 -4.49 -7.96 11.52
CA TRP A 349 -4.56 -8.31 10.11
C TRP A 349 -5.75 -7.68 9.39
N ALA A 350 -6.79 -7.28 10.12
CA ALA A 350 -8.02 -6.78 9.54
C ALA A 350 -7.73 -5.57 8.63
N PRO A 351 -8.25 -5.56 7.38
CA PRO A 351 -7.87 -4.58 6.39
C PRO A 351 -8.46 -3.21 6.77
N GLN A 352 -7.67 -2.16 6.57
CA GLN A 352 -8.10 -0.77 6.66
C GLN A 352 -8.56 -0.29 5.27
N ARG A 353 -9.20 0.89 5.19
CA ARG A 353 -9.77 1.42 3.92
C ARG A 353 -8.82 1.25 2.72
N PHE A 354 -9.27 0.48 1.73
CA PHE A 354 -8.56 0.10 0.49
C PHE A 354 -7.33 -0.78 0.65
N GLY A 355 -6.95 -1.11 1.87
CA GLY A 355 -6.09 -2.25 2.15
C GLY A 355 -6.81 -3.57 1.86
N TYR A 356 -6.04 -4.61 1.57
CA TYR A 356 -6.52 -5.95 1.28
C TYR A 356 -5.72 -7.04 1.98
N ASN A 357 -6.41 -8.12 2.32
CA ASN A 357 -5.80 -9.37 2.74
C ASN A 357 -5.65 -10.32 1.56
N LEU A 358 -4.55 -11.09 1.58
CA LEU A 358 -4.39 -12.31 0.82
C LEU A 358 -4.44 -13.47 1.80
N VAL A 359 -5.48 -14.29 1.73
CA VAL A 359 -5.62 -15.51 2.52
C VAL A 359 -5.34 -16.70 1.62
N ARG A 360 -4.36 -17.51 2.00
CA ARG A 360 -4.02 -18.75 1.31
C ARG A 360 -5.04 -19.84 1.67
N LEU A 361 -5.60 -20.52 0.66
CA LEU A 361 -6.53 -21.63 0.84
C LEU A 361 -5.95 -22.92 0.25
N TYR A 362 -6.21 -24.03 0.93
CA TYR A 362 -5.82 -25.38 0.53
C TYR A 362 -7.08 -26.21 0.27
N PRO A 363 -7.40 -26.50 -1.00
CA PRO A 363 -8.51 -27.40 -1.36
C PRO A 363 -8.22 -28.83 -0.86
N ASP A 364 -9.26 -29.53 -0.41
CA ASP A 364 -9.15 -30.95 0.00
C ASP A 364 -8.85 -31.87 -1.21
N ALA A 365 -9.40 -31.50 -2.37
CA ALA A 365 -9.19 -32.14 -3.67
C ALA A 365 -9.48 -31.14 -4.80
N ALA A 366 -9.12 -31.52 -6.03
CA ALA A 366 -9.52 -30.77 -7.22
C ALA A 366 -11.06 -30.72 -7.35
N GLY A 367 -11.59 -29.57 -7.76
CA GLY A 367 -13.02 -29.33 -7.93
C GLY A 367 -13.47 -28.03 -7.27
N LYS A 368 -14.77 -27.95 -6.99
CA LYS A 368 -15.41 -26.76 -6.46
C LYS A 368 -15.00 -26.48 -5.01
N VAL A 369 -14.45 -25.29 -4.77
CA VAL A 369 -14.25 -24.72 -3.44
C VAL A 369 -15.25 -23.58 -3.24
N THR A 370 -15.94 -23.59 -2.10
CA THR A 370 -16.91 -22.54 -1.74
C THR A 370 -16.42 -21.81 -0.49
N VAL A 371 -16.35 -20.47 -0.57
CA VAL A 371 -16.05 -19.61 0.57
C VAL A 371 -17.29 -18.82 0.93
N LYS A 372 -17.80 -19.04 2.15
CA LYS A 372 -18.87 -18.24 2.73
C LYS A 372 -18.22 -17.07 3.47
N PHE A 373 -18.53 -15.85 3.06
CA PHE A 373 -17.92 -14.63 3.63
C PHE A 373 -18.92 -13.87 4.49
N ARG A 374 -18.51 -13.46 5.70
CA ARG A 374 -19.31 -12.67 6.64
C ARG A 374 -18.48 -11.52 7.20
N GLY A 375 -18.82 -10.31 6.83
CA GLY A 375 -18.21 -9.12 7.43
C GLY A 375 -18.68 -8.92 8.86
N ILE A 376 -17.76 -8.57 9.77
CA ILE A 376 -18.12 -8.14 11.12
C ILE A 376 -18.47 -6.65 11.02
N VAL A 377 -19.76 -6.39 10.78
CA VAL A 377 -20.27 -5.04 10.51
C VAL A 377 -20.27 -4.20 11.78
N GLN A 378 -19.41 -3.18 11.81
CA GLN A 378 -19.41 -2.16 12.87
C GLN A 378 -20.70 -1.33 12.78
N GLN A 379 -21.47 -1.31 13.87
CA GLN A 379 -22.81 -0.69 13.92
C GLN A 379 -22.77 0.80 14.25
N SER A 380 -21.74 1.24 14.97
CA SER A 380 -21.61 2.62 15.42
C SER A 380 -20.16 3.06 15.42
N LYS A 381 -19.99 4.38 15.45
CA LYS A 381 -18.73 5.05 15.77
C LYS A 381 -18.33 4.82 17.25
N PRO A 382 -17.06 5.00 17.61
CA PRO A 382 -16.60 4.96 19.00
C PRO A 382 -17.44 5.87 19.92
N ALA A 383 -17.66 5.44 21.16
CA ALA A 383 -18.46 6.19 22.13
C ALA A 383 -17.81 7.54 22.54
N SER A 384 -16.50 7.65 22.39
CA SER A 384 -15.72 8.86 22.65
C SER A 384 -14.92 9.26 21.41
N GLU A 385 -14.96 10.54 21.07
CA GLU A 385 -14.10 11.10 20.02
C GLU A 385 -12.65 11.21 20.51
N TYR A 386 -11.70 11.09 19.58
CA TYR A 386 -10.26 11.16 19.88
C TYR A 386 -9.72 12.59 20.02
N GLY A 387 -10.52 13.57 19.58
CA GLY A 387 -10.15 14.97 19.50
C GLY A 387 -9.27 15.29 18.29
N CYS A 388 -9.35 16.53 17.83
CA CYS A 388 -8.52 17.04 16.75
C CYS A 388 -7.07 17.14 17.24
N LYS A 389 -6.17 16.30 16.71
CA LYS A 389 -4.74 16.35 17.06
C LYS A 389 -3.87 16.56 15.83
N GLY A 390 -2.72 17.14 16.07
CA GLY A 390 -1.76 17.54 15.04
C GLY A 390 -1.66 19.05 14.92
N ASN A 391 -0.59 19.50 14.28
CA ASN A 391 -0.21 20.91 14.18
C ASN A 391 -0.41 21.47 12.78
N GLU A 392 -0.82 20.66 11.82
CA GLU A 392 -1.08 21.11 10.47
C GLU A 392 -2.39 21.90 10.37
N SER A 393 -2.39 22.87 9.47
CA SER A 393 -3.54 23.70 9.19
C SER A 393 -3.60 24.08 7.71
N SER A 394 -4.81 24.27 7.21
CA SER A 394 -5.08 24.69 5.84
C SER A 394 -5.89 25.98 5.85
N TRP A 395 -5.63 26.84 4.88
CA TRP A 395 -6.40 28.05 4.65
C TRP A 395 -7.65 27.71 3.87
N VAL A 396 -8.83 27.98 4.41
CA VAL A 396 -10.11 27.74 3.75
C VAL A 396 -10.83 29.07 3.55
N TYR A 397 -11.35 29.29 2.34
CA TYR A 397 -12.15 30.48 2.04
C TYR A 397 -13.61 30.25 2.40
N GLU A 398 -14.09 30.91 3.46
CA GLU A 398 -15.45 30.80 3.97
C GLU A 398 -15.96 32.17 4.40
N ASN A 399 -17.27 32.42 4.23
CA ASN A 399 -17.90 33.69 4.64
C ASN A 399 -17.15 34.95 4.13
N ASN A 400 -16.69 34.91 2.87
CA ASN A 400 -15.89 35.95 2.21
C ASN A 400 -14.54 36.29 2.88
N ASN A 401 -13.97 35.38 3.70
CA ASN A 401 -12.66 35.57 4.32
C ASN A 401 -11.84 34.27 4.29
N TRP A 402 -10.50 34.40 4.30
CA TRP A 402 -9.60 33.28 4.50
C TRP A 402 -9.48 32.96 5.99
N VAL A 403 -9.80 31.72 6.37
CA VAL A 403 -9.72 31.24 7.75
C VAL A 403 -8.78 30.04 7.81
N GLN A 404 -7.80 30.11 8.70
CA GLN A 404 -6.91 28.98 8.96
C GLN A 404 -7.63 27.96 9.84
N LYS A 405 -7.76 26.73 9.36
CA LYS A 405 -8.39 25.62 10.09
C LYS A 405 -7.39 24.50 10.32
N SER A 406 -7.39 23.94 11.51
CA SER A 406 -6.62 22.73 11.78
C SER A 406 -7.10 21.58 10.89
N THR A 407 -6.17 20.83 10.32
CA THR A 407 -6.47 19.65 9.50
C THR A 407 -6.65 18.38 10.33
N CYS A 408 -6.36 18.44 11.64
CA CYS A 408 -6.44 17.30 12.55
C CYS A 408 -5.63 16.09 12.02
N ASN A 409 -4.42 16.34 11.50
CA ASN A 409 -3.65 15.39 10.70
C ASN A 409 -3.20 14.12 11.45
N LEU A 410 -3.16 14.13 12.78
CA LEU A 410 -2.82 12.93 13.57
C LEU A 410 -4.04 12.20 14.11
N SER A 411 -5.18 12.89 14.28
CA SER A 411 -6.40 12.32 14.84
C SER A 411 -7.59 13.20 14.46
N PRO A 412 -8.65 12.64 13.86
CA PRO A 412 -9.81 13.42 13.46
C PRO A 412 -10.55 13.95 14.68
N GLY A 413 -11.09 15.18 14.58
CA GLY A 413 -11.95 15.74 15.61
C GLY A 413 -13.29 15.02 15.76
N LYS A 414 -13.76 14.38 14.68
CA LYS A 414 -14.98 13.58 14.66
C LYS A 414 -14.79 12.36 13.76
N MET A 415 -15.12 11.18 14.28
CA MET A 415 -15.06 9.95 13.51
C MET A 415 -16.20 9.88 12.48
N PRO A 416 -15.92 9.48 11.22
CA PRO A 416 -16.96 9.19 10.24
C PRO A 416 -17.75 7.94 10.66
N ASP A 417 -18.91 7.69 10.04
CA ASP A 417 -19.58 6.40 10.23
C ASP A 417 -18.72 5.29 9.62
N PRO A 418 -18.64 4.10 10.24
CA PRO A 418 -17.71 3.05 9.81
C PRO A 418 -18.04 2.53 8.40
N ASN A 419 -19.31 2.57 8.01
CA ASN A 419 -19.80 2.21 6.67
C ASN A 419 -19.24 0.87 6.16
N SER A 420 -19.19 -0.13 7.04
CA SER A 420 -18.54 -1.42 6.77
C SER A 420 -19.05 -2.09 5.49
N SER A 421 -18.12 -2.42 4.60
CA SER A 421 -18.33 -3.17 3.36
C SER A 421 -16.98 -3.66 2.82
N TRP A 422 -17.04 -4.71 2.02
CA TRP A 422 -15.87 -5.40 1.46
C TRP A 422 -16.07 -5.71 -0.02
N THR A 423 -14.96 -5.88 -0.73
CA THR A 423 -14.90 -6.41 -2.09
C THR A 423 -13.98 -7.63 -2.08
N VAL A 424 -14.51 -8.77 -2.49
CA VAL A 424 -13.91 -10.09 -2.23
C VAL A 424 -13.94 -10.94 -3.49
N GLY A 425 -12.88 -11.70 -3.73
CA GLY A 425 -12.79 -12.65 -4.84
C GLY A 425 -11.84 -13.81 -4.57
N LEU A 426 -11.94 -14.85 -5.40
CA LEU A 426 -11.06 -16.02 -5.38
C LEU A 426 -10.17 -16.04 -6.61
N VAL A 427 -8.93 -16.49 -6.43
CA VAL A 427 -7.93 -16.58 -7.50
C VAL A 427 -7.23 -17.94 -7.45
N ALA A 428 -7.44 -18.78 -8.46
CA ALA A 428 -6.71 -20.02 -8.66
C ALA A 428 -5.53 -19.78 -9.62
N GLU A 429 -4.29 -20.03 -9.20
CA GLU A 429 -3.11 -19.96 -10.06
C GLU A 429 -2.86 -21.32 -10.71
N GLY A 430 -2.95 -21.40 -12.04
CA GLY A 430 -2.64 -22.61 -12.78
C GLY A 430 -1.18 -23.04 -12.65
N ALA A 431 -0.89 -24.28 -13.04
CA ALA A 431 0.48 -24.82 -13.09
C ALA A 431 1.45 -23.93 -13.89
N ASP A 432 0.96 -23.28 -14.94
CA ASP A 432 1.69 -22.33 -15.80
C ASP A 432 1.86 -20.94 -15.17
N GLY A 433 1.23 -20.68 -14.02
CA GLY A 433 1.21 -19.38 -13.37
C GLY A 433 0.08 -18.47 -13.83
N THR A 434 -0.81 -18.92 -14.72
CA THR A 434 -1.93 -18.13 -15.23
C THR A 434 -3.08 -18.13 -14.23
N PRO A 435 -3.57 -16.96 -13.77
CA PRO A 435 -4.67 -16.89 -12.83
C PRO A 435 -6.03 -17.17 -13.48
N ARG A 436 -6.92 -17.79 -12.71
CA ARG A 436 -8.35 -17.91 -12.99
C ARG A 436 -9.09 -17.27 -11.83
N TYR A 437 -10.04 -16.41 -12.16
CA TYR A 437 -10.75 -15.57 -11.19
C TYR A 437 -12.18 -16.08 -11.00
N SER A 438 -12.69 -16.05 -9.77
CA SER A 438 -14.14 -16.14 -9.54
C SER A 438 -14.84 -14.86 -9.97
N GLU A 439 -16.17 -14.84 -9.88
CA GLU A 439 -16.90 -13.58 -9.75
C GLU A 439 -16.36 -12.82 -8.51
N MET A 440 -16.22 -11.51 -8.64
CA MET A 440 -15.90 -10.63 -7.53
C MET A 440 -17.20 -10.06 -6.96
N LYS A 441 -17.40 -10.19 -5.65
CA LYS A 441 -18.60 -9.72 -4.96
C LYS A 441 -18.28 -8.57 -4.00
N SER A 442 -19.21 -7.64 -3.85
CA SER A 442 -19.11 -6.54 -2.90
C SER A 442 -20.32 -6.49 -1.98
N GLY A 443 -20.11 -6.14 -0.71
CA GLY A 443 -21.15 -6.10 0.31
C GLY A 443 -20.67 -6.61 1.67
N THR A 444 -21.62 -6.98 2.53
CA THR A 444 -21.33 -7.40 3.92
C THR A 444 -21.39 -8.90 4.15
N ALA A 445 -22.04 -9.66 3.27
CA ALA A 445 -22.12 -11.11 3.34
C ALA A 445 -22.57 -11.70 2.00
N PHE A 446 -21.94 -12.79 1.58
CA PHE A 446 -22.25 -13.54 0.36
C PHE A 446 -21.40 -14.83 0.32
N ASN A 447 -21.71 -15.72 -0.60
CA ASN A 447 -20.95 -16.93 -0.86
C ASN A 447 -20.22 -16.81 -2.23
N LEU A 448 -18.98 -17.27 -2.30
CA LEU A 448 -18.10 -17.26 -3.48
C LEU A 448 -17.71 -18.69 -3.84
N GLU A 449 -17.60 -18.99 -5.13
CA GLU A 449 -17.22 -20.33 -5.60
C GLU A 449 -16.17 -20.23 -6.71
N ILE A 450 -15.27 -21.21 -6.78
CA ILE A 450 -14.32 -21.37 -7.89
C ILE A 450 -13.99 -22.85 -8.11
N GLU A 451 -13.77 -23.22 -9.38
CA GLU A 451 -13.28 -24.54 -9.76
C GLU A 451 -11.74 -24.60 -9.73
N THR A 452 -11.21 -25.52 -8.93
CA THR A 452 -9.78 -25.79 -8.79
C THR A 452 -9.37 -27.04 -9.58
N LYS A 453 -8.12 -27.09 -10.00
CA LYS A 453 -7.51 -28.24 -10.70
C LYS A 453 -6.44 -28.88 -9.82
N ALA A 454 -6.23 -30.17 -10.01
CA ALA A 454 -5.26 -30.95 -9.23
C ALA A 454 -3.82 -30.43 -9.32
N ASN A 455 -3.49 -29.70 -10.39
CA ASN A 455 -2.17 -29.13 -10.62
C ASN A 455 -2.11 -27.61 -10.46
N ASP A 456 -3.15 -26.97 -9.92
CA ASP A 456 -3.04 -25.56 -9.55
C ASP A 456 -1.94 -25.39 -8.51
N LYS A 457 -1.15 -24.32 -8.66
CA LYS A 457 -0.11 -23.95 -7.70
C LYS A 457 -0.70 -23.42 -6.41
N ALA A 458 -1.89 -22.83 -6.51
CA ALA A 458 -2.36 -21.91 -5.51
C ALA A 458 -3.86 -21.62 -5.62
N LEU A 459 -4.51 -21.49 -4.47
CA LEU A 459 -5.81 -20.83 -4.33
C LEU A 459 -5.69 -19.70 -3.30
N TRP A 460 -6.18 -18.53 -3.68
CA TRP A 460 -6.18 -17.33 -2.86
C TRP A 460 -7.59 -16.79 -2.68
N LEU A 461 -7.91 -16.36 -1.46
CA LEU A 461 -9.01 -15.47 -1.17
C LEU A 461 -8.45 -14.06 -1.00
N THR A 462 -9.00 -13.10 -1.74
CA THR A 462 -8.68 -11.68 -1.57
C THR A 462 -9.83 -10.98 -0.87
N VAL A 463 -9.54 -10.21 0.18
CA VAL A 463 -10.54 -9.45 0.94
C VAL A 463 -10.09 -8.01 1.01
N THR A 464 -10.75 -7.12 0.29
CA THR A 464 -10.44 -5.68 0.28
C THR A 464 -11.47 -4.93 1.11
N ALA A 465 -11.01 -4.07 2.02
CA ALA A 465 -11.93 -3.17 2.73
C ALA A 465 -12.38 -2.05 1.79
N THR A 466 -13.68 -2.04 1.46
CA THR A 466 -14.29 -1.06 0.56
C THR A 466 -15.52 -0.46 1.25
N PRO A 467 -15.31 0.45 2.22
CA PRO A 467 -16.39 1.06 2.99
C PRO A 467 -17.41 1.68 2.04
N LYS A 468 -18.71 1.67 2.38
CA LYS A 468 -19.80 2.12 1.49
C LYS A 468 -19.68 3.58 1.06
N GLU A 469 -18.99 4.38 1.85
CA GLU A 469 -18.71 5.78 1.55
C GLU A 469 -17.22 6.07 1.70
N LEU A 470 -16.70 6.94 0.83
CA LEU A 470 -15.35 7.43 0.95
C LEU A 470 -15.24 8.36 2.16
N TYR A 471 -14.35 8.03 3.08
CA TYR A 471 -13.89 8.94 4.12
C TYR A 471 -12.38 9.18 4.01
N THR A 472 -11.96 10.30 4.55
CA THR A 472 -10.57 10.73 4.52
C THR A 472 -9.80 10.10 5.68
N VAL A 473 -8.61 9.58 5.37
CA VAL A 473 -7.57 9.23 6.34
C VAL A 473 -6.36 10.06 5.95
N THR A 474 -5.75 10.75 6.92
CA THR A 474 -4.53 11.53 6.69
C THR A 474 -3.30 10.61 6.70
N TRP A 475 -2.22 11.05 6.06
CA TRP A 475 -0.91 10.39 6.21
C TRP A 475 -0.53 10.35 7.70
N ASP A 476 0.06 9.24 8.15
CA ASP A 476 0.50 9.00 9.55
C ASP A 476 -0.56 9.30 10.62
N GLN A 477 -1.84 9.22 10.26
CA GLN A 477 -2.92 9.29 11.23
C GLN A 477 -2.72 8.19 12.28
N PHE A 478 -2.93 8.51 13.55
CA PHE A 478 -2.71 7.54 14.62
C PHE A 478 -3.52 6.27 14.38
N TYR A 479 -2.82 5.14 14.37
CA TYR A 479 -3.37 3.81 14.08
C TYR A 479 -4.66 3.48 14.85
N TYR A 480 -4.76 3.90 16.12
CA TYR A 480 -5.93 3.66 16.97
C TYR A 480 -7.17 4.47 16.57
N THR A 481 -7.04 5.44 15.67
CA THR A 481 -8.14 6.27 15.16
C THR A 481 -8.63 5.83 13.78
N ILE A 482 -8.16 4.68 13.29
CA ILE A 482 -8.46 4.18 11.94
C ILE A 482 -9.35 2.94 12.04
N TYR A 483 -10.43 2.91 11.26
CA TYR A 483 -11.26 1.72 11.16
C TYR A 483 -10.53 0.58 10.44
N ARG A 484 -10.61 -0.60 11.04
CA ARG A 484 -10.32 -1.88 10.42
C ARG A 484 -11.65 -2.56 10.10
N TYR A 485 -11.64 -3.44 9.11
CA TYR A 485 -12.85 -4.07 8.58
C TYR A 485 -12.78 -5.60 8.78
N PRO A 486 -12.98 -6.09 10.02
CA PRO A 486 -12.83 -7.50 10.34
C PRO A 486 -13.93 -8.36 9.68
N TYR A 487 -13.63 -9.63 9.44
CA TYR A 487 -14.51 -10.58 8.79
C TYR A 487 -14.29 -12.00 9.30
N MET A 488 -15.26 -12.86 9.02
CA MET A 488 -15.24 -14.30 9.22
C MET A 488 -15.47 -15.01 7.89
N ILE A 489 -14.94 -16.24 7.78
CA ILE A 489 -15.21 -17.15 6.67
C ILE A 489 -15.52 -18.56 7.14
N LYS A 490 -16.26 -19.29 6.31
CA LYS A 490 -16.26 -20.75 6.27
C LYS A 490 -15.77 -21.19 4.90
N VAL A 491 -14.98 -22.26 4.87
CA VAL A 491 -14.47 -22.86 3.62
C VAL A 491 -15.06 -24.26 3.52
N GLU A 492 -15.73 -24.54 2.40
CA GLU A 492 -16.22 -25.87 2.05
C GLU A 492 -15.26 -26.47 1.02
N ASN A 493 -14.90 -27.75 1.21
CA ASN A 493 -13.90 -28.49 0.43
C ASN A 493 -12.48 -27.90 0.50
N GLY A 494 -12.11 -27.38 1.66
CA GLY A 494 -10.76 -26.91 1.93
C GLY A 494 -10.63 -26.18 3.26
N ALA A 495 -9.43 -25.69 3.53
CA ALA A 495 -9.13 -24.93 4.75
C ALA A 495 -8.19 -23.74 4.42
N PRO A 496 -8.22 -22.66 5.24
CA PRO A 496 -7.18 -21.65 5.18
C PRO A 496 -5.84 -22.18 5.69
N GLU A 497 -4.76 -21.54 5.25
CA GLU A 497 -3.38 -21.85 5.65
C GLU A 497 -3.22 -21.95 7.17
N GLY A 498 -2.53 -23.01 7.61
CA GLY A 498 -2.36 -23.36 9.01
C GLY A 498 -3.42 -24.32 9.55
N TYR A 499 -4.48 -24.63 8.81
CA TYR A 499 -5.55 -25.54 9.23
C TYR A 499 -5.77 -26.71 8.27
N GLU A 500 -5.04 -26.74 7.14
CA GLU A 500 -4.97 -27.89 6.26
C GLU A 500 -4.27 -29.08 6.92
N PRO A 501 -4.57 -30.33 6.49
CA PRO A 501 -3.88 -31.51 6.98
C PRO A 501 -2.36 -31.40 6.83
N GLY A 502 -1.61 -31.57 7.92
CA GLY A 502 -0.15 -31.54 7.92
C GLY A 502 0.50 -30.15 7.92
N ALA A 503 -0.27 -29.07 8.07
CA ALA A 503 0.24 -27.68 8.03
C ALA A 503 1.44 -27.40 8.96
N TRP A 504 1.50 -28.09 10.10
CA TRP A 504 2.51 -27.90 11.17
C TRP A 504 3.39 -29.14 11.39
N GLU A 505 3.46 -30.04 10.41
CA GLU A 505 4.33 -31.21 10.43
C GLU A 505 5.76 -30.88 9.98
N SER A 506 6.73 -31.74 10.31
CA SER A 506 8.16 -31.46 10.12
C SER A 506 8.57 -31.33 8.65
N ASP A 507 7.95 -32.12 7.76
CA ASP A 507 8.37 -32.21 6.36
C ASP A 507 7.82 -31.06 5.51
N SER A 508 6.67 -30.49 5.88
CA SER A 508 6.08 -29.31 5.23
C SER A 508 6.79 -28.00 5.59
N TYR A 509 7.57 -27.99 6.68
CA TYR A 509 8.24 -26.80 7.21
C TYR A 509 9.77 -26.81 7.04
N ILE A 510 10.38 -27.96 6.72
CA ILE A 510 11.85 -28.15 6.67
C ILE A 510 12.38 -28.42 5.24
N ASN A 511 11.55 -28.81 4.28
CA ASN A 511 12.01 -29.02 2.90
C ASN A 511 11.69 -27.82 2.00
N PRO A 512 12.64 -26.89 1.77
CA PRO A 512 12.63 -26.16 0.52
C PRO A 512 12.82 -27.20 -0.59
N VAL A 513 11.93 -27.18 -1.58
CA VAL A 513 12.08 -27.95 -2.81
C VAL A 513 13.49 -27.69 -3.37
N GLY A 514 14.42 -28.64 -3.17
CA GLY A 514 15.77 -28.61 -3.72
C GLY A 514 16.97 -28.67 -2.76
N ALA A 515 16.83 -28.72 -1.43
CA ALA A 515 17.98 -28.93 -0.55
C ALA A 515 18.40 -30.41 -0.51
N ALA A 516 19.35 -30.80 -1.37
CA ALA A 516 20.02 -32.09 -1.29
C ALA A 516 20.84 -32.18 0.01
N GLY A 517 20.20 -32.67 1.09
CA GLY A 517 20.86 -32.86 2.39
C GLY A 517 19.94 -33.07 3.59
N GLY A 518 18.68 -33.48 3.38
CA GLY A 518 17.68 -33.65 4.44
C GLY A 518 18.05 -34.75 5.45
N GLY A 519 18.78 -34.37 6.50
CA GLY A 519 18.87 -35.18 7.71
C GLY A 519 17.53 -35.16 8.42
N LEU A 520 16.86 -36.31 8.49
CA LEU A 520 15.61 -36.49 9.25
C LEU A 520 15.79 -35.94 10.68
N ILE A 521 15.07 -34.88 11.02
CA ILE A 521 14.98 -34.47 12.43
C ILE A 521 14.12 -35.52 13.13
N ASN A 522 14.72 -36.35 13.97
CA ASN A 522 13.97 -37.26 14.82
C ASN A 522 13.26 -36.44 15.91
N TYR A 523 11.93 -36.56 15.97
CA TYR A 523 11.09 -35.96 17.01
C TYR A 523 10.64 -37.01 18.02
N SER A 524 10.51 -36.59 19.27
CA SER A 524 9.88 -37.35 20.35
C SER A 524 8.73 -36.56 20.95
N THR A 525 7.71 -37.24 21.46
CA THR A 525 6.57 -36.59 22.11
C THR A 525 6.93 -36.18 23.54
N HIS A 526 6.69 -34.92 23.90
CA HIS A 526 6.90 -34.43 25.26
C HIS A 526 5.83 -34.99 26.20
N LYS A 527 6.23 -35.54 27.35
CA LYS A 527 5.31 -36.16 28.31
C LYS A 527 4.29 -35.18 28.90
N ASN A 528 4.70 -33.92 29.06
CA ASN A 528 3.83 -32.86 29.55
C ASN A 528 3.31 -32.03 28.37
N GLY A 529 2.08 -32.34 27.93
CA GLY A 529 1.34 -31.63 26.87
C GLY A 529 1.25 -32.33 25.51
N GLY A 530 2.16 -33.26 25.19
CA GLY A 530 2.06 -34.09 23.98
C GLY A 530 2.57 -33.46 22.68
N GLY A 531 3.21 -32.30 22.72
CA GLY A 531 3.87 -31.70 21.55
C GLY A 531 5.16 -32.42 21.14
N GLN A 532 5.69 -32.06 19.97
CA GLN A 532 6.91 -32.70 19.43
C GLN A 532 8.18 -31.93 19.81
N VAL A 533 9.20 -32.68 20.22
CA VAL A 533 10.52 -32.21 20.65
C VAL A 533 11.60 -32.91 19.82
N GLY A 534 12.37 -32.14 19.06
CA GLY A 534 13.47 -32.60 18.23
C GLY A 534 14.66 -33.07 19.07
N TYR A 535 15.41 -34.04 18.57
CA TYR A 535 16.53 -34.67 19.30
C TYR A 535 17.65 -33.71 19.76
N LYS A 536 17.75 -32.52 19.16
CA LYS A 536 18.72 -31.47 19.55
C LYS A 536 18.19 -30.54 20.63
N ALA A 537 16.88 -30.51 20.87
CA ALA A 537 16.28 -29.67 21.88
C ALA A 537 16.52 -30.24 23.29
N LYS A 538 16.78 -29.34 24.25
CA LYS A 538 16.87 -29.68 25.68
C LYS A 538 15.65 -29.10 26.38
N VAL A 539 14.70 -29.96 26.73
CA VAL A 539 13.41 -29.55 27.33
C VAL A 539 13.23 -30.27 28.66
N ASP A 540 13.09 -29.51 29.74
CA ASP A 540 12.83 -30.07 31.07
C ASP A 540 11.46 -30.71 31.15
N SER A 541 11.33 -31.78 31.93
CA SER A 541 10.05 -32.49 32.12
C SER A 541 8.92 -31.63 32.71
N THR A 542 9.26 -30.51 33.36
CA THR A 542 8.31 -29.55 33.94
C THR A 542 7.72 -28.59 32.91
N VAL A 543 8.36 -28.43 31.74
CA VAL A 543 7.88 -27.58 30.65
C VAL A 543 6.61 -28.18 30.07
N TYR A 544 5.61 -27.36 29.77
CA TYR A 544 4.44 -27.79 29.02
C TYR A 544 4.66 -27.52 27.53
N VAL A 545 4.55 -28.56 26.70
CA VAL A 545 4.58 -28.44 25.23
C VAL A 545 3.26 -28.97 24.69
N GLY A 546 2.38 -28.07 24.27
CA GLY A 546 1.03 -28.38 23.79
C GLY A 546 1.03 -29.29 22.55
N PRO A 547 -0.08 -29.99 22.28
CA PRO A 547 -0.12 -31.07 21.29
C PRO A 547 0.19 -30.62 19.86
N LYS A 548 -0.12 -29.36 19.53
CA LYS A 548 0.16 -28.74 18.23
C LYS A 548 1.45 -27.91 18.21
N ALA A 549 2.10 -27.74 19.37
CA ALA A 549 3.34 -26.98 19.48
C ALA A 549 4.56 -27.83 19.10
N ARG A 550 5.65 -27.15 18.74
CA ARG A 550 6.89 -27.76 18.27
C ARG A 550 8.12 -27.12 18.89
N VAL A 551 9.06 -27.95 19.35
CA VAL A 551 10.40 -27.53 19.75
C VAL A 551 11.40 -28.32 18.91
N THR A 552 12.10 -27.65 18.01
CA THR A 552 13.06 -28.30 17.10
C THR A 552 14.49 -28.24 17.65
N GLU A 553 14.90 -27.11 18.22
CA GLU A 553 16.16 -26.89 18.93
C GLU A 553 15.96 -25.91 20.11
N GLY A 554 17.01 -25.64 20.89
CA GLY A 554 16.99 -24.70 22.03
C GLY A 554 17.09 -25.36 23.41
N THR A 555 17.14 -24.53 24.46
CA THR A 555 17.15 -24.98 25.87
C THR A 555 15.98 -24.37 26.62
N ILE A 556 15.06 -25.20 27.11
CA ILE A 556 13.81 -24.78 27.73
C ILE A 556 13.69 -25.42 29.11
N THR A 557 13.60 -24.60 30.15
CA THR A 557 13.70 -25.02 31.55
C THR A 557 12.63 -24.37 32.43
N GLY A 558 12.39 -24.90 33.63
CA GLY A 558 11.39 -24.34 34.56
C GLY A 558 9.94 -24.66 34.21
N ASN A 559 9.03 -23.72 34.42
CA ASN A 559 7.57 -23.87 34.21
C ASN A 559 7.09 -23.24 32.90
N VAL A 560 7.96 -23.18 31.88
CA VAL A 560 7.64 -22.60 30.58
C VAL A 560 6.45 -23.32 29.95
N ARG A 561 5.60 -22.58 29.25
CA ARG A 561 4.48 -23.11 28.48
C ARG A 561 4.63 -22.76 27.00
N ILE A 562 4.63 -23.77 26.14
CA ILE A 562 4.63 -23.63 24.69
C ILE A 562 3.28 -24.19 24.22
N GLU A 563 2.41 -23.31 23.73
CA GLU A 563 0.99 -23.60 23.50
C GLU A 563 0.60 -23.42 22.02
N ASP A 564 -0.61 -23.86 21.68
CA ASP A 564 -1.20 -23.72 20.34
C ASP A 564 -0.28 -24.24 19.23
N PHE A 565 0.01 -23.39 18.23
CA PHE A 565 0.86 -23.67 17.08
C PHE A 565 2.26 -23.05 17.22
N ALA A 566 2.67 -22.71 18.45
CA ALA A 566 3.96 -22.10 18.69
C ALA A 566 5.12 -23.01 18.27
N VAL A 567 6.16 -22.39 17.69
CA VAL A 567 7.36 -23.09 17.22
C VAL A 567 8.61 -22.49 17.86
N VAL A 568 9.45 -23.34 18.45
CA VAL A 568 10.77 -22.99 18.96
C VAL A 568 11.84 -23.68 18.12
N LYS A 569 12.71 -22.89 17.48
CA LYS A 569 13.85 -23.31 16.66
C LYS A 569 15.21 -23.03 17.28
N GLY A 570 15.26 -22.44 18.47
CA GLY A 570 16.50 -22.08 19.12
C GLY A 570 16.28 -21.19 20.34
N GLY A 571 17.38 -20.70 20.91
CA GLY A 571 17.35 -19.81 22.06
C GLY A 571 17.28 -20.51 23.42
N THR A 572 17.13 -19.71 24.47
CA THR A 572 17.02 -20.16 25.87
C THR A 572 15.77 -19.58 26.51
N ILE A 573 14.86 -20.46 26.94
CA ILE A 573 13.57 -20.07 27.53
C ILE A 573 13.50 -20.66 28.95
N SER A 574 13.15 -19.84 29.95
CA SER A 574 13.17 -20.25 31.35
C SER A 574 12.10 -19.55 32.20
N GLY A 575 11.97 -19.92 33.47
CA GLY A 575 11.02 -19.31 34.40
C GLY A 575 9.59 -19.79 34.17
N ASN A 576 8.63 -18.86 34.07
CA ASN A 576 7.22 -19.11 33.78
C ASN A 576 6.81 -18.52 32.41
N ALA A 577 7.77 -18.32 31.50
CA ALA A 577 7.51 -17.68 30.22
C ALA A 577 6.50 -18.48 29.38
N VAL A 578 5.70 -17.78 28.58
CA VAL A 578 4.66 -18.38 27.72
C VAL A 578 4.92 -18.02 26.26
N VAL A 579 4.93 -19.03 25.40
CA VAL A 579 4.96 -18.89 23.94
C VAL A 579 3.69 -19.52 23.38
N ARG A 580 2.81 -18.75 22.75
CA ARG A 580 1.46 -19.23 22.33
C ARG A 580 0.99 -18.65 21.00
N GLY A 581 -0.18 -19.05 20.53
CA GLY A 581 -0.69 -18.71 19.20
C GLY A 581 0.12 -19.39 18.10
N ARG A 582 0.59 -18.60 17.13
CA ARG A 582 1.49 -19.01 16.05
C ARG A 582 2.91 -18.44 16.23
N ALA A 583 3.26 -18.02 17.45
CA ALA A 583 4.54 -17.38 17.75
C ALA A 583 5.75 -18.25 17.35
N LEU A 584 6.85 -17.58 16.97
CA LEU A 584 8.09 -18.22 16.54
C LEU A 584 9.29 -17.72 17.35
N VAL A 585 10.00 -18.63 18.00
CA VAL A 585 11.32 -18.34 18.60
C VAL A 585 12.39 -18.99 17.75
N SER A 586 13.28 -18.19 17.14
CA SER A 586 14.42 -18.72 16.38
C SER A 586 15.76 -18.54 17.11
N GLY A 587 15.81 -17.69 18.13
CA GLY A 587 16.99 -17.43 18.94
C GLY A 587 16.67 -16.54 20.13
N GLY A 588 17.71 -15.97 20.75
CA GLY A 588 17.55 -15.07 21.90
C GLY A 588 17.20 -15.76 23.21
N THR A 589 16.78 -14.97 24.20
CA THR A 589 16.44 -15.44 25.55
C THR A 589 15.06 -14.97 25.99
N MET A 590 14.29 -15.87 26.60
CA MET A 590 13.04 -15.54 27.28
C MET A 590 13.06 -16.02 28.73
N SER A 591 12.60 -15.20 29.67
CA SER A 591 12.61 -15.54 31.10
C SER A 591 11.54 -14.81 31.91
N GLY A 592 11.37 -15.16 33.19
CA GLY A 592 10.36 -14.56 34.05
C GLY A 592 8.95 -15.01 33.68
N ASP A 593 7.99 -14.10 33.69
CA ASP A 593 6.60 -14.28 33.28
C ASP A 593 6.34 -13.67 31.88
N ALA A 594 7.40 -13.58 31.05
CA ALA A 594 7.30 -12.98 29.72
C ALA A 594 6.37 -13.76 28.79
N ILE A 595 5.66 -13.05 27.92
CA ILE A 595 4.72 -13.64 26.95
C ILE A 595 5.13 -13.26 25.52
N LEU A 596 5.28 -14.27 24.67
CA LEU A 596 5.32 -14.13 23.21
C LEU A 596 4.08 -14.80 22.62
N GLU A 597 3.23 -14.07 21.91
CA GLU A 597 1.92 -14.56 21.50
C GLU A 597 1.52 -14.16 20.08
N GLU A 598 0.35 -14.67 19.66
CA GLU A 598 -0.23 -14.40 18.35
C GLU A 598 0.73 -14.78 17.22
N ASP A 599 1.12 -13.87 16.34
CA ASP A 599 2.03 -14.15 15.23
C ASP A 599 3.47 -13.67 15.50
N ALA A 600 3.79 -13.27 16.74
CA ALA A 600 5.02 -12.55 17.03
C ALA A 600 6.27 -13.44 17.05
N TRP A 601 7.40 -12.84 16.69
CA TRP A 601 8.67 -13.55 16.56
C TRP A 601 9.74 -13.02 17.50
N LEU A 602 10.48 -13.94 18.11
CA LEU A 602 11.77 -13.66 18.74
C LEU A 602 12.89 -14.23 17.88
N VAL A 603 13.67 -13.33 17.28
CA VAL A 603 14.82 -13.69 16.45
C VAL A 603 16.10 -13.68 17.28
N SER A 604 16.33 -12.58 17.99
CA SER A 604 17.49 -12.40 18.87
C SER A 604 17.21 -11.31 19.90
N GLY A 605 18.07 -11.19 20.91
CA GLY A 605 17.84 -10.32 22.05
C GLY A 605 17.13 -11.04 23.19
N SER A 606 16.40 -10.30 24.02
CA SER A 606 15.83 -10.80 25.27
C SER A 606 14.43 -10.26 25.57
N ILE A 607 13.51 -11.15 25.97
CA ILE A 607 12.20 -10.78 26.53
C ILE A 607 12.14 -11.31 27.97
N SER A 608 11.92 -10.46 28.96
CA SER A 608 12.01 -10.86 30.38
C SER A 608 11.02 -10.11 31.28
N GLY A 609 10.97 -10.46 32.56
CA GLY A 609 10.03 -9.85 33.50
C GLY A 609 8.59 -10.28 33.20
N LYS A 610 7.67 -9.32 33.08
CA LYS A 610 6.27 -9.47 32.66
C LYS A 610 6.03 -8.88 31.26
N ALA A 611 7.09 -8.71 30.47
CA ALA A 611 7.00 -8.11 29.15
C ALA A 611 6.10 -8.94 28.22
N LYS A 612 5.37 -8.27 27.34
CA LYS A 612 4.46 -8.91 26.37
C LYS A 612 4.79 -8.49 24.94
N VAL A 613 4.96 -9.46 24.07
CA VAL A 613 5.20 -9.24 22.64
C VAL A 613 4.17 -10.04 21.84
N GLY A 614 3.41 -9.38 20.99
CA GLY A 614 2.31 -9.99 20.23
C GLY A 614 2.08 -9.38 18.85
N ALA A 615 0.98 -9.80 18.24
CA ALA A 615 0.56 -9.53 16.87
C ALA A 615 1.69 -9.84 15.87
N LEU A 616 2.01 -8.92 14.95
CA LEU A 616 3.03 -9.12 13.90
C LEU A 616 4.40 -8.56 14.27
N SER A 617 4.72 -8.51 15.57
CA SER A 617 5.96 -7.92 16.05
C SER A 617 7.14 -8.87 15.90
N ILE A 618 8.29 -8.36 15.46
CA ILE A 618 9.52 -9.15 15.29
C ILE A 618 10.63 -8.54 16.14
N ILE A 619 11.18 -9.28 17.10
CA ILE A 619 12.22 -8.79 18.00
C ILE A 619 13.60 -9.22 17.48
N VAL A 620 14.47 -8.24 17.20
CA VAL A 620 15.83 -8.46 16.68
C VAL A 620 16.84 -7.64 17.48
N ASN A 621 17.79 -8.31 18.14
CA ASN A 621 18.84 -7.68 18.95
C ASN A 621 18.30 -6.59 19.91
N SER A 622 17.13 -6.85 20.51
CA SER A 622 16.44 -5.88 21.36
C SER A 622 16.17 -6.48 22.73
N THR A 623 16.12 -5.62 23.75
CA THR A 623 15.82 -5.99 25.13
C THR A 623 14.46 -5.43 25.50
N ILE A 624 13.49 -6.31 25.78
CA ILE A 624 12.16 -5.98 26.27
C ILE A 624 12.02 -6.57 27.67
N THR A 625 11.79 -5.75 28.68
CA THR A 625 11.76 -6.19 30.09
C THR A 625 10.68 -5.50 30.91
N ASP A 626 10.62 -5.81 32.21
CA ASP A 626 9.63 -5.32 33.16
C ASP A 626 8.19 -5.55 32.68
N ASN A 627 7.37 -4.52 32.49
CA ASN A 627 5.99 -4.62 32.00
C ASN A 627 5.84 -4.02 30.59
N ALA A 628 6.96 -3.86 29.85
CA ALA A 628 6.93 -3.27 28.52
C ALA A 628 6.14 -4.13 27.52
N GLN A 629 5.52 -3.50 26.54
CA GLN A 629 4.68 -4.17 25.55
C GLN A 629 5.05 -3.77 24.11
N VAL A 630 5.12 -4.75 23.22
CA VAL A 630 5.35 -4.54 21.78
C VAL A 630 4.27 -5.28 21.01
N TYR A 631 3.43 -4.56 20.26
CA TYR A 631 2.22 -5.16 19.72
C TYR A 631 1.81 -4.56 18.38
N GLY A 632 1.88 -5.37 17.35
CA GLY A 632 1.39 -4.99 16.03
C GLY A 632 2.33 -4.05 15.30
N VAL A 633 3.62 -3.97 15.70
CA VAL A 633 4.64 -3.13 15.05
C VAL A 633 4.76 -3.45 13.56
N MET A 634 4.50 -4.69 13.14
CA MET A 634 4.55 -5.11 11.72
C MET A 634 5.94 -4.92 11.08
N TRP A 635 6.99 -4.73 11.87
CA TRP A 635 8.39 -4.72 11.41
C TRP A 635 9.30 -5.17 12.54
N ALA A 636 10.59 -5.33 12.20
CA ALA A 636 11.63 -5.61 13.16
C ALA A 636 11.81 -4.44 14.15
N VAL A 637 11.53 -4.71 15.42
CA VAL A 637 12.02 -3.92 16.55
C VAL A 637 13.48 -4.27 16.75
N ALA A 638 14.34 -3.55 16.01
CA ALA A 638 15.76 -3.79 15.91
C ALA A 638 16.60 -2.84 16.78
N ASN A 639 17.52 -3.40 17.55
CA ASN A 639 18.49 -2.65 18.36
C ASN A 639 17.83 -1.67 19.36
N LYS A 640 16.71 -2.07 19.98
CA LYS A 640 15.96 -1.24 20.93
C LYS A 640 16.03 -1.77 22.36
N LYS A 641 15.83 -0.87 23.31
CA LYS A 641 15.69 -1.19 24.73
C LYS A 641 14.38 -0.64 25.24
N LEU A 642 13.53 -1.51 25.74
CA LEU A 642 12.25 -1.19 26.35
C LEU A 642 12.17 -1.82 27.73
N SER A 643 11.79 -1.01 28.71
CA SER A 643 11.65 -1.39 30.11
C SER A 643 10.47 -0.66 30.75
N GLY A 644 10.27 -0.83 32.06
CA GLY A 644 9.16 -0.20 32.78
C GLY A 644 7.78 -0.54 32.21
N THR A 645 7.05 0.47 31.74
CA THR A 645 5.68 0.35 31.19
C THR A 645 5.57 0.80 29.74
N ALA A 646 6.71 0.99 29.05
CA ALA A 646 6.77 1.44 27.68
C ALA A 646 5.97 0.54 26.72
N GLN A 647 5.30 1.15 25.75
CA GLN A 647 4.52 0.42 24.75
C GLN A 647 4.77 0.93 23.33
N LEU A 648 5.08 0.00 22.42
CA LEU A 648 5.10 0.23 20.98
C LEU A 648 3.92 -0.52 20.35
N ARG A 649 3.12 0.18 19.54
CA ARG A 649 1.83 -0.34 19.06
C ARG A 649 1.58 -0.04 17.58
N GLY A 650 0.75 -0.86 16.93
CA GLY A 650 0.24 -0.60 15.59
C GLY A 650 1.36 -0.46 14.56
N ASP A 651 1.15 0.31 13.50
CA ASP A 651 2.06 0.51 12.35
C ASP A 651 3.42 1.20 12.66
N LEU A 652 3.98 1.03 13.85
CA LEU A 652 5.05 1.87 14.39
C LEU A 652 6.40 1.78 13.68
N GLU A 653 6.95 2.90 13.22
CA GLU A 653 8.36 3.01 12.81
C GLU A 653 9.24 3.42 13.99
N ASN A 654 10.20 2.55 14.33
CA ASN A 654 11.05 2.67 15.51
C ASN A 654 12.38 3.38 15.18
N ASN A 655 12.31 4.67 14.82
CA ASN A 655 13.45 5.52 14.43
C ASN A 655 14.19 6.18 15.62
N PHE A 656 13.93 5.72 16.84
CA PHE A 656 14.58 6.21 18.06
C PHE A 656 15.80 5.37 18.45
N THR A 657 16.69 5.95 19.26
CA THR A 657 17.92 5.30 19.75
C THR A 657 17.94 5.12 21.27
N LYS A 658 17.16 5.93 21.99
CA LYS A 658 17.11 5.91 23.45
C LYS A 658 16.38 4.68 24.00
N GLU A 659 16.69 4.33 25.24
CA GLU A 659 15.87 3.39 26.00
C GLU A 659 14.51 4.02 26.32
N LEU A 660 13.45 3.24 26.13
CA LEU A 660 12.09 3.67 26.42
C LEU A 660 11.57 2.96 27.67
N THR A 661 11.28 3.73 28.71
CA THR A 661 10.86 3.21 30.03
C THR A 661 9.36 3.39 30.29
N SER A 662 8.68 4.27 29.55
CA SER A 662 7.26 4.61 29.69
C SER A 662 6.70 5.19 28.40
N GLY A 663 5.38 5.42 28.35
CA GLY A 663 4.68 6.00 27.19
C GLY A 663 4.06 4.95 26.28
N VAL A 664 3.12 5.37 25.43
CA VAL A 664 2.47 4.51 24.44
C VAL A 664 2.49 5.18 23.07
N PHE A 665 3.24 4.58 22.15
CA PHE A 665 3.54 5.17 20.85
C PHE A 665 3.02 4.32 19.69
N TYR A 666 2.69 5.02 18.60
CA TYR A 666 2.14 4.51 17.33
C TYR A 666 2.76 5.30 16.17
N GLY A 667 2.69 4.79 14.94
CA GLY A 667 3.17 5.51 13.75
C GLY A 667 4.68 5.76 13.78
N MET A 668 5.15 6.84 13.15
CA MET A 668 6.57 7.18 13.20
C MET A 668 6.97 7.67 14.60
N VAL A 669 8.08 7.14 15.14
CA VAL A 669 8.62 7.52 16.44
C VAL A 669 10.12 7.74 16.37
N ASP A 670 10.56 8.96 16.66
CA ASP A 670 11.97 9.35 16.81
C ASP A 670 12.32 9.79 18.24
N ASP A 671 13.59 10.11 18.47
CA ASP A 671 14.10 10.52 19.79
C ASP A 671 13.51 11.84 20.32
N GLY A 672 13.00 12.71 19.45
CA GLY A 672 12.32 13.95 19.81
C GLY A 672 10.89 13.71 20.28
N MET A 673 10.21 12.73 19.69
CA MET A 673 8.83 12.37 20.04
C MET A 673 8.72 11.66 21.39
N LEU A 674 9.80 11.06 21.91
CA LEU A 674 9.77 10.30 23.18
C LEU A 674 9.40 11.13 24.41
N ALA A 675 9.56 12.46 24.34
CA ALA A 675 9.18 13.39 25.41
C ALA A 675 7.87 14.15 25.12
N ASP A 676 7.26 13.95 23.95
CA ASP A 676 6.07 14.69 23.52
C ASP A 676 4.79 13.94 23.91
N ALA A 677 3.95 14.61 24.70
CA ALA A 677 2.66 14.08 25.16
C ALA A 677 1.67 13.81 24.01
N THR A 678 1.79 14.51 22.88
CA THR A 678 0.99 14.32 21.67
C THR A 678 1.19 12.92 21.11
N TYR A 679 2.45 12.50 21.02
CA TYR A 679 2.89 11.21 20.47
C TYR A 679 2.81 10.07 21.47
N GLY A 680 2.74 10.38 22.77
CA GLY A 680 2.33 9.43 23.80
C GLY A 680 3.26 9.27 24.98
N ALA A 681 4.23 10.17 25.15
CA ALA A 681 5.19 10.13 26.25
C ALA A 681 4.53 9.99 27.64
N ASN A 682 3.36 10.63 27.83
CA ASN A 682 2.64 10.62 29.11
C ASN A 682 1.56 9.54 29.21
N ARG A 683 1.37 8.69 28.19
CA ARG A 683 0.34 7.64 28.22
C ARG A 683 0.83 6.44 29.03
N THR A 684 -0.04 5.91 29.89
CA THR A 684 0.22 4.68 30.66
C THR A 684 -0.55 3.47 30.13
N SER A 685 -1.53 3.71 29.25
CA SER A 685 -2.34 2.68 28.60
C SER A 685 -2.59 3.01 27.13
N ALA A 686 -2.75 1.96 26.32
CA ALA A 686 -3.20 2.09 24.94
C ALA A 686 -4.56 2.81 24.88
N PRO A 687 -4.73 3.82 24.00
CA PRO A 687 -6.04 4.35 23.69
C PRO A 687 -6.99 3.25 23.19
N ALA A 688 -8.29 3.44 23.39
CA ALA A 688 -9.29 2.61 22.73
C ALA A 688 -9.13 2.73 21.20
N GLU A 689 -9.31 1.62 20.52
CA GLU A 689 -9.23 1.52 19.07
C GLU A 689 -10.55 1.97 18.42
N ALA A 690 -10.49 2.58 17.25
CA ALA A 690 -11.68 2.98 16.48
C ALA A 690 -12.53 1.79 16.06
N THR A 691 -11.87 0.65 15.87
CA THR A 691 -12.55 -0.61 15.57
C THR A 691 -13.09 -1.19 16.86
N ALA A 692 -14.40 -1.45 16.89
CA ALA A 692 -15.03 -2.10 18.03
C ALA A 692 -14.41 -3.48 18.31
N ASP A 693 -14.32 -3.86 19.59
CA ASP A 693 -13.92 -5.21 19.96
C ASP A 693 -14.93 -6.22 19.38
N TYR A 694 -14.40 -7.25 18.75
CA TYR A 694 -15.16 -8.29 18.08
C TYR A 694 -14.78 -9.68 18.56
N SER A 695 -14.12 -9.79 19.72
CA SER A 695 -13.82 -11.06 20.40
C SER A 695 -15.06 -11.96 20.62
N ASN A 696 -16.26 -11.38 20.65
CA ASN A 696 -17.54 -12.08 20.77
C ASN A 696 -18.30 -12.18 19.43
N ALA A 697 -17.65 -11.93 18.30
CA ALA A 697 -18.30 -12.08 16.99
C ALA A 697 -18.72 -13.54 16.76
N THR A 698 -19.96 -13.72 16.30
CA THR A 698 -20.54 -15.04 16.02
C THR A 698 -20.92 -15.14 14.55
N TRP A 699 -20.78 -16.34 14.00
CA TRP A 699 -21.26 -16.62 12.65
C TRP A 699 -22.77 -16.33 12.52
N TYR A 700 -23.18 -15.75 11.38
CA TYR A 700 -24.59 -15.50 11.08
C TYR A 700 -24.97 -16.02 9.69
N ALA A 701 -26.19 -16.55 9.58
CA ALA A 701 -26.73 -17.07 8.34
C ALA A 701 -27.26 -15.96 7.43
N ILE A 702 -27.23 -16.18 6.12
CA ILE A 702 -27.87 -15.33 5.11
C ILE A 702 -28.78 -16.17 4.20
N ALA A 703 -29.62 -15.52 3.41
CA ALA A 703 -30.52 -16.22 2.48
C ALA A 703 -29.79 -17.13 1.47
N GLU A 704 -28.55 -16.81 1.09
CA GLU A 704 -27.74 -17.67 0.22
C GLU A 704 -27.31 -19.00 0.88
N ASP A 705 -27.45 -19.15 2.20
CA ASP A 705 -27.10 -20.37 2.90
C ASP A 705 -28.22 -21.43 2.85
N SER A 706 -29.46 -21.03 2.57
CA SER A 706 -30.57 -21.95 2.42
C SER A 706 -30.52 -22.63 1.05
N THR A 707 -30.59 -23.97 1.03
CA THR A 707 -30.78 -24.75 -0.19
C THR A 707 -32.08 -24.36 -0.90
N PRO A 708 -32.14 -24.38 -2.25
CA PRO A 708 -33.38 -24.19 -2.99
C PRO A 708 -34.32 -25.38 -2.72
N GLY A 709 -35.09 -25.27 -1.64
CA GLY A 709 -35.96 -26.31 -1.10
C GLY A 709 -36.70 -25.86 0.17
N ASP A 710 -36.14 -24.89 0.91
CA ASP A 710 -36.75 -24.34 2.14
C ASP A 710 -37.47 -23.00 1.92
N ILE A 711 -37.79 -22.65 0.67
CA ILE A 711 -38.64 -21.49 0.39
C ILE A 711 -40.08 -21.89 0.68
N VAL A 712 -40.56 -21.54 1.88
CA VAL A 712 -41.99 -21.51 2.18
C VAL A 712 -42.66 -20.58 1.14
N PRO A 713 -43.75 -21.00 0.47
CA PRO A 713 -44.42 -20.18 -0.53
C PRO A 713 -44.75 -18.78 0.00
N ALA A 714 -44.56 -17.78 -0.86
CA ALA A 714 -44.76 -16.35 -0.55
C ALA A 714 -46.17 -16.00 -0.03
N ASP A 715 -47.12 -16.93 -0.13
CA ASP A 715 -48.49 -16.79 0.35
C ASP A 715 -48.62 -16.91 1.89
N SER A 716 -47.54 -17.25 2.60
CA SER A 716 -47.53 -17.39 4.07
C SER A 716 -46.93 -16.20 4.83
N LEU A 717 -46.49 -15.14 4.13
CA LEU A 717 -45.93 -13.94 4.77
C LEU A 717 -47.02 -12.91 5.16
N PRO A 718 -46.92 -12.28 6.35
CA PRO A 718 -47.83 -11.19 6.74
C PRO A 718 -47.81 -10.02 5.73
N ASP A 719 -48.98 -9.41 5.49
CA ASP A 719 -49.26 -8.45 4.40
C ASP A 719 -48.36 -7.20 4.30
N PHE A 720 -47.44 -6.96 5.24
CA PHE A 720 -46.52 -5.82 5.16
C PHE A 720 -45.43 -5.98 4.08
N VAL A 721 -45.17 -7.19 3.57
CA VAL A 721 -44.11 -7.46 2.58
C VAL A 721 -44.61 -7.37 1.12
N LYS A 722 -45.92 -7.27 0.86
CA LYS A 722 -46.50 -7.22 -0.51
C LYS A 722 -46.34 -5.88 -1.26
N LYS A 723 -45.55 -4.93 -0.74
CA LYS A 723 -45.36 -3.59 -1.33
C LYS A 723 -43.90 -3.23 -1.63
N ILE A 724 -43.18 -4.08 -2.36
CA ILE A 724 -41.97 -3.67 -3.07
C ILE A 724 -42.08 -4.18 -4.51
N ARG A 725 -42.27 -3.26 -5.47
CA ARG A 725 -42.21 -3.58 -6.90
C ARG A 725 -40.73 -3.73 -7.30
N PRO A 726 -40.37 -4.72 -8.14
CA PRO A 726 -39.03 -4.78 -8.74
C PRO A 726 -38.79 -3.55 -9.62
N ALA A 727 -37.62 -2.94 -9.50
CA ALA A 727 -37.17 -1.94 -10.46
C ALA A 727 -37.01 -2.62 -11.83
N THR A 728 -37.68 -2.04 -12.83
CA THR A 728 -37.65 -2.49 -14.22
C THR A 728 -36.26 -2.26 -14.80
N ALA A 729 -35.79 -3.22 -15.62
CA ALA A 729 -34.51 -3.13 -16.32
C ALA A 729 -34.41 -1.83 -17.13
N LEU A 730 -33.32 -1.09 -16.95
CA LEU A 730 -33.01 0.09 -17.76
C LEU A 730 -32.21 -0.31 -19.02
N PRO A 731 -32.37 0.41 -20.14
CA PRO A 731 -31.79 0.02 -21.42
C PRO A 731 -30.28 0.22 -21.45
N GLN A 732 -29.58 -0.66 -22.17
CA GLN A 732 -28.16 -0.50 -22.51
C GLN A 732 -27.90 0.86 -23.18
N ALA A 733 -27.10 1.71 -22.53
CA ALA A 733 -26.66 2.98 -23.11
C ALA A 733 -25.45 2.75 -24.02
N SER A 734 -25.53 3.24 -25.26
CA SER A 734 -24.48 3.20 -26.27
C SER A 734 -23.24 3.99 -25.86
N SER A 735 -22.06 3.41 -26.09
CA SER A 735 -20.74 4.03 -25.89
C SER A 735 -20.60 5.38 -26.62
N ALA A 736 -20.21 6.43 -25.89
CA ALA A 736 -19.81 7.71 -26.48
C ALA A 736 -18.49 7.58 -27.25
N LYS A 737 -18.40 8.19 -28.44
CA LYS A 737 -17.16 8.26 -29.23
C LYS A 737 -16.43 9.58 -28.94
N PHE A 738 -15.15 9.47 -28.60
CA PHE A 738 -14.22 10.57 -28.37
C PHE A 738 -13.28 10.75 -29.57
N ASP A 739 -12.81 11.98 -29.82
CA ASP A 739 -11.79 12.22 -30.83
C ASP A 739 -10.38 11.85 -30.35
N ALA A 740 -9.40 11.89 -31.27
CA ALA A 740 -7.99 11.57 -30.99
C ALA A 740 -7.29 12.52 -29.99
N LYS A 741 -8.00 13.53 -29.47
CA LYS A 741 -7.55 14.45 -28.42
C LYS A 741 -8.42 14.37 -27.16
N GLY A 742 -9.29 13.36 -27.05
CA GLY A 742 -10.08 13.08 -25.84
C GLY A 742 -11.24 14.03 -25.58
N ARG A 743 -11.72 14.80 -26.58
CA ARG A 743 -12.87 15.69 -26.41
C ARG A 743 -14.17 14.99 -26.80
N LEU A 744 -15.24 15.26 -26.05
CA LEU A 744 -16.59 14.80 -26.36
C LEU A 744 -17.08 15.51 -27.64
N GLN A 745 -17.42 14.77 -28.70
CA GLN A 745 -18.10 15.38 -29.86
C GLN A 745 -19.54 15.70 -29.47
N SER A 746 -19.83 16.98 -29.19
CA SER A 746 -21.20 17.42 -28.89
C SER A 746 -22.04 17.46 -30.19
N THR A 747 -22.93 16.50 -30.37
CA THR A 747 -24.12 16.69 -31.18
C THR A 747 -25.14 17.44 -30.32
N PHE A 748 -25.31 18.75 -30.56
CA PHE A 748 -26.59 19.47 -30.61
C PHE A 748 -26.34 20.99 -30.61
N GLY A 749 -26.82 21.63 -31.68
CA GLY A 749 -26.59 23.03 -31.98
C GLY A 749 -27.34 24.02 -31.08
N SER A 750 -26.87 25.26 -31.18
CA SER A 750 -27.38 26.48 -30.56
C SER A 750 -28.90 26.63 -30.52
N LYS A 751 -29.46 27.09 -29.39
CA LYS A 751 -30.29 28.32 -29.30
C LYS A 751 -30.74 28.63 -27.87
N ARG A 752 -30.49 29.88 -27.45
CA ARG A 752 -31.23 30.75 -26.51
C ARG A 752 -31.45 30.27 -25.06
N ARG A 753 -30.68 30.84 -24.14
CA ARG A 753 -31.08 31.04 -22.73
C ARG A 753 -31.92 32.31 -22.62
N ASN A 754 -33.10 32.22 -22.03
CA ASN A 754 -33.75 33.34 -21.36
C ASN A 754 -34.62 32.82 -20.22
N LYS A 755 -34.33 33.33 -19.01
CA LYS A 755 -35.16 33.44 -17.78
C LYS A 755 -36.03 32.24 -17.34
N PHE A 756 -35.80 31.71 -16.14
CA PHE A 756 -36.53 32.07 -14.90
C PHE A 756 -36.20 31.12 -13.71
N TYR A 757 -36.38 31.72 -12.53
CA TYR A 757 -36.25 31.33 -11.12
C TYR A 757 -36.82 29.98 -10.61
N LYS A 758 -36.21 29.53 -9.48
CA LYS A 758 -36.76 28.85 -8.26
C LYS A 758 -37.57 27.56 -8.41
N LEU A 759 -37.10 26.47 -7.77
CA LEU A 759 -37.48 26.02 -6.41
C LEU A 759 -36.87 24.63 -6.10
N PHE A 760 -36.41 24.49 -4.85
CA PHE A 760 -35.78 23.34 -4.17
C PHE A 760 -34.29 23.10 -4.43
#